data_AF-A0A964MF53-F1
#
_entry.id   AF-A0A964MF53-F1
#
_cell.length_a   1.000
_cell.length_b   1.000
_cell.length_c   1.000
_cell.angle_alpha   90.00
_cell.angle_beta   90.00
_cell.angle_gamma   90.00
#
_symmetry.space_group_name_H-M   'P 1'
#
loop_
_entity.id
_entity.type
_entity.pdbx_description
1 polymer ?
#
loop_
_entity_poly.entity_id
_entity_poly.type
_entity_poly.pdbx_seq_one_letter_code
_entity_poly.pdbx_strand_id
1 'polypeptide(L)'
;ECHSGKVQVTANSTTAPAFTNLTSHVDKTRNVKFDSTNTFGTYSTATLSCRNLYCHSTGNTSVAAGNLPGVYGGKVYTRITWSGGTTCTSCHGRSTANGMPDYANAGAPGSATSNSHGKHVTSSNIQCVECHEKTTKSNTSIRSTAPSYHVNGTNHDVFFNLSSNSAAGTYDDAQKKCSATYCHGAGASLAWGGTTYCNSCHSANAASSGGGGINNWGAGTPVSAHKLHWEDASALPSKYANYSTGNLGSAGTYRFACASCHNPASGTHVNGYASGSYRAQVFFGYTSPGKKPTYTYTGAAGTADNGFAWSNGNTTCTATYCHSNGAGGAGNTAVSWATTANSATNTRCKACHSYTTASGALIATNKHAKHADGTTYSFNCAKCHNLTTTDGATIADKTKHVNKVKNVAWDSLNSDGSAYVNSVTACANIYCHSQGTTFAQPYTGAGKAPNTAVTWGGGQTLACNGCHGNANGYTTGTYRVATPLYASGSPKGNAHQLHVDARLGTDAGAQCLHCHNATTTTNTSITTYANHVNETYNMAAGSTYAKGDAVNTTVTVAMTYGYNASGSTCSNVSCHPTGLGQATGVNSTKWNTAYACSDCHNINLTATTSYHHAMRNYSSGSLNLVPSGSAASGTNAVNRRCTMCHVDHSVFSPALSNGTGTRAGNLRTNISSTTGASSDFIKSASEGICISCHKTALTKDTTKRKTDGNATTSVVTLDIYSSAAHQYNTTSTMVNGGATFNANCSKCHNGKTGEVANFQNRSTAVHNSGSRHILGALGAAAPGEFPEENFCYRCHSNAADAIGGVKKTANANDWYGAVTNMTARSTGIYSAFQKTSKHPVGTYSNKHDAVETASTSFSGTERHVECEDCHNPHQATKTNALRGATGLNPTTPAAGSTPTYTFVTVTNADEQYKICFKCHTDWAGLGTGTQNLAVAFNTSNDSYHWVETDRGAAKASTSYGTFNHTTVPTKSYTYVDAMMPRHAALTDAQLRAAKMRCTDCHGSDAADGGVAVPEGPHGSTVANILKVPAGSPYTTWNSTVKYGDTNVWCFNCHNPSFTTTGFSTGGSNLHATKHNGFACQYCHLAIPHGPTESGSANQRKRLLKPTVFTESIDSLNSGSMGQSSGHAATIPGCT
;
A
#
# COMPACT_ATOMS: atom_id res chain seq x y z
N GLU A 1 -111.72 -24.74 -28.31
CA GLU A 1 -112.61 -25.00 -29.48
C GLU A 1 -113.97 -24.35 -29.22
N CYS A 2 -114.67 -23.83 -30.23
CA CYS A 2 -115.88 -23.01 -30.01
C CYS A 2 -117.23 -23.72 -30.14
N HIS A 3 -117.33 -25.05 -30.23
CA HIS A 3 -118.63 -25.76 -30.16
C HIS A 3 -118.48 -27.14 -29.48
N SER A 4 -119.32 -27.45 -28.48
CA SER A 4 -119.38 -28.80 -27.91
C SER A 4 -120.42 -29.65 -28.65
N GLY A 5 -119.93 -30.52 -29.51
CA GLY A 5 -120.71 -31.52 -30.23
C GLY A 5 -119.88 -32.06 -31.37
N LYS A 6 -119.46 -33.32 -31.30
CA LYS A 6 -118.49 -33.96 -32.19
C LYS A 6 -118.74 -33.63 -33.66
N VAL A 7 -117.85 -32.83 -34.26
CA VAL A 7 -117.52 -32.92 -35.69
C VAL A 7 -116.14 -33.56 -35.76
N GLN A 8 -116.12 -34.89 -35.82
CA GLN A 8 -114.97 -35.60 -36.35
C GLN A 8 -115.22 -35.77 -37.84
N VAL A 9 -114.79 -34.83 -38.67
CA VAL A 9 -114.51 -35.20 -40.06
C VAL A 9 -113.34 -34.42 -40.63
N THR A 10 -112.29 -35.18 -40.92
CA THR A 10 -111.36 -34.96 -42.02
C THR A 10 -112.11 -34.79 -43.35
N ALA A 11 -111.91 -33.66 -44.02
CA ALA A 11 -112.12 -33.37 -45.45
C ALA A 11 -113.51 -33.64 -46.11
N ASN A 12 -114.04 -32.60 -46.79
CA ASN A 12 -115.10 -32.58 -47.81
C ASN A 12 -116.35 -33.47 -47.64
N SER A 13 -117.47 -32.86 -47.21
CA SER A 13 -118.82 -33.41 -47.40
C SER A 13 -119.75 -32.32 -47.96
N THR A 14 -120.53 -32.65 -49.00
CA THR A 14 -121.53 -31.80 -49.67
C THR A 14 -122.94 -31.94 -49.10
N THR A 15 -123.09 -32.52 -47.91
CA THR A 15 -124.40 -32.68 -47.25
C THR A 15 -124.40 -31.99 -45.89
N ALA A 16 -125.38 -31.12 -45.64
CA ALA A 16 -125.49 -30.38 -44.38
C ALA A 16 -125.80 -31.33 -43.20
N PRO A 17 -125.05 -31.29 -42.09
CA PRO A 17 -125.32 -32.13 -40.92
C PRO A 17 -126.57 -31.66 -40.15
N ALA A 18 -127.34 -32.61 -39.63
CA ALA A 18 -128.55 -32.34 -38.84
C ALA A 18 -128.20 -31.83 -37.42
N PHE A 19 -128.86 -30.76 -36.99
CA PHE A 19 -128.66 -30.14 -35.67
C PHE A 19 -129.61 -30.72 -34.62
N THR A 20 -129.08 -31.24 -33.51
CA THR A 20 -129.85 -31.88 -32.42
C THR A 20 -130.38 -30.91 -31.36
N ASN A 21 -129.97 -29.63 -31.39
CA ASN A 21 -130.50 -28.60 -30.50
C ASN A 21 -130.58 -27.25 -31.23
N LEU A 22 -131.69 -27.02 -31.92
CA LEU A 22 -131.96 -25.82 -32.70
C LEU A 22 -132.04 -24.55 -31.84
N THR A 23 -132.29 -24.68 -30.53
CA THR A 23 -132.51 -23.54 -29.62
C THR A 23 -131.26 -22.68 -29.45
N SER A 24 -130.06 -23.26 -29.52
CA SER A 24 -128.78 -22.53 -29.39
C SER A 24 -128.20 -22.01 -30.72
N HIS A 25 -128.85 -22.26 -31.86
CA HIS A 25 -128.40 -21.76 -33.17
C HIS A 25 -129.11 -20.47 -33.60
N VAL A 26 -130.25 -20.14 -32.97
CA VAL A 26 -131.07 -18.96 -33.31
C VAL A 26 -131.04 -17.84 -32.25
N ASP A 27 -130.30 -17.99 -31.15
CA ASP A 27 -130.19 -16.95 -30.11
C ASP A 27 -129.26 -15.78 -30.48
N LYS A 28 -128.57 -15.86 -31.64
CA LYS A 28 -127.55 -14.90 -32.12
C LYS A 28 -126.39 -14.67 -31.14
N THR A 29 -126.25 -15.48 -30.09
CA THR A 29 -125.14 -15.45 -29.13
C THR A 29 -124.11 -16.53 -29.47
N ARG A 30 -122.83 -16.18 -29.42
CA ARG A 30 -121.73 -17.14 -29.65
C ARG A 30 -121.31 -17.76 -28.32
N ASN A 31 -121.70 -19.00 -28.07
CA ASN A 31 -121.34 -19.75 -26.87
C ASN A 31 -119.91 -20.33 -27.01
N VAL A 32 -118.94 -19.79 -26.26
CA VAL A 32 -117.53 -20.24 -26.31
C VAL A 32 -117.15 -20.95 -24.99
N LYS A 33 -116.62 -22.17 -25.08
CA LYS A 33 -116.12 -22.97 -23.94
C LYS A 33 -114.62 -23.23 -24.09
N PHE A 34 -113.86 -23.06 -23.00
CA PHE A 34 -112.43 -23.33 -22.97
C PHE A 34 -112.14 -24.71 -22.37
N ASP A 35 -111.06 -25.37 -22.84
CA ASP A 35 -110.59 -26.65 -22.32
C ASP A 35 -109.80 -26.50 -21.00
N SER A 36 -109.37 -27.62 -20.42
CA SER A 36 -108.62 -27.65 -19.15
C SER A 36 -107.25 -26.97 -19.24
N THR A 37 -106.68 -26.82 -20.43
CA THR A 37 -105.45 -26.05 -20.68
C THR A 37 -105.69 -24.53 -20.74
N ASN A 38 -106.95 -24.10 -20.81
CA ASN A 38 -107.37 -22.71 -20.93
C ASN A 38 -108.44 -22.33 -19.88
N THR A 39 -108.29 -22.81 -18.64
CA THR A 39 -109.27 -22.65 -17.55
C THR A 39 -109.67 -21.21 -17.22
N PHE A 40 -108.83 -20.23 -17.54
CA PHE A 40 -109.08 -18.80 -17.32
C PHE A 40 -109.42 -18.03 -18.61
N GLY A 41 -109.64 -18.76 -19.71
CA GLY A 41 -109.97 -18.18 -21.01
C GLY A 41 -111.28 -17.39 -20.95
N THR A 42 -111.31 -16.24 -21.63
CA THR A 42 -112.52 -15.44 -21.80
C THR A 42 -112.70 -15.05 -23.26
N TYR A 43 -113.94 -15.01 -23.74
CA TYR A 43 -114.27 -14.60 -25.12
C TYR A 43 -115.08 -13.29 -25.11
N SER A 44 -114.65 -12.33 -25.91
CA SER A 44 -115.36 -11.06 -26.13
C SER A 44 -116.11 -11.12 -27.45
N THR A 45 -117.45 -11.08 -27.39
CA THR A 45 -118.33 -10.99 -28.57
C THR A 45 -118.19 -9.64 -29.27
N ALA A 46 -117.91 -8.56 -28.54
CA ALA A 46 -117.77 -7.20 -29.10
C ALA A 46 -116.55 -7.03 -30.01
N THR A 47 -115.46 -7.75 -29.72
CA THR A 47 -114.19 -7.65 -30.45
C THR A 47 -113.81 -8.93 -31.16
N LEU A 48 -114.68 -9.94 -31.14
CA LEU A 48 -114.46 -11.29 -31.68
C LEU A 48 -113.10 -11.89 -31.27
N SER A 49 -112.71 -11.68 -30.00
CA SER A 49 -111.35 -11.98 -29.51
C SER A 49 -111.34 -12.83 -28.26
N CYS A 50 -110.42 -13.80 -28.20
CA CYS A 50 -110.18 -14.64 -27.02
C CYS A 50 -109.01 -14.10 -26.17
N ARG A 51 -109.12 -14.17 -24.83
CA ARG A 51 -108.14 -13.65 -23.85
C ARG A 51 -107.77 -14.70 -22.80
N ASN A 52 -106.56 -14.61 -22.26
CA ASN A 52 -106.01 -15.50 -21.23
C ASN A 52 -105.96 -16.99 -21.65
N LEU A 53 -105.62 -17.23 -22.91
CA LEU A 53 -105.42 -18.58 -23.44
C LEU A 53 -103.94 -18.93 -23.42
N TYR A 54 -103.63 -20.20 -23.17
CA TYR A 54 -102.28 -20.73 -23.28
C TYR A 54 -101.68 -20.50 -24.68
N CYS A 55 -102.45 -20.71 -25.74
CA CYS A 55 -102.02 -20.44 -27.13
C CYS A 55 -101.75 -18.96 -27.42
N HIS A 56 -102.21 -18.06 -26.54
CA HIS A 56 -101.92 -16.62 -26.58
C HIS A 56 -100.94 -16.22 -25.47
N SER A 57 -100.23 -17.16 -24.84
CA SER A 57 -99.23 -16.86 -23.82
C SER A 57 -97.82 -16.74 -24.43
N THR A 58 -96.83 -16.46 -23.60
CA THR A 58 -95.41 -16.58 -23.94
C THR A 58 -94.92 -18.02 -24.05
N GLY A 59 -95.81 -19.03 -24.00
CA GLY A 59 -95.48 -20.46 -24.05
C GLY A 59 -95.04 -21.03 -22.70
N ASN A 60 -94.21 -20.30 -21.94
CA ASN A 60 -93.86 -20.62 -20.54
C ASN A 60 -94.61 -19.69 -19.59
N THR A 61 -95.68 -20.19 -18.98
CA THR A 61 -96.51 -19.45 -18.01
C THR A 61 -95.96 -19.48 -16.58
N SER A 62 -94.91 -20.26 -16.33
CA SER A 62 -94.24 -20.31 -15.02
C SER A 62 -93.33 -19.10 -14.77
N VAL A 63 -93.01 -18.32 -15.81
CA VAL A 63 -92.27 -17.05 -15.68
C VAL A 63 -93.25 -15.94 -15.31
N ALA A 64 -93.09 -15.39 -14.10
CA ALA A 64 -93.89 -14.26 -13.65
C ALA A 64 -93.69 -13.03 -14.56
N ALA A 65 -94.74 -12.23 -14.76
CA ALA A 65 -94.71 -11.07 -15.65
C ALA A 65 -93.60 -10.04 -15.33
N GLY A 66 -93.17 -9.96 -14.06
CA GLY A 66 -92.08 -9.08 -13.64
C GLY A 66 -90.69 -9.47 -14.13
N ASN A 67 -90.52 -10.72 -14.59
CA ASN A 67 -89.26 -11.22 -15.16
C ASN A 67 -89.21 -11.10 -16.69
N LEU A 68 -90.28 -10.61 -17.32
CA LEU A 68 -90.35 -10.34 -18.75
C LEU A 68 -89.87 -8.91 -19.05
N PRO A 69 -89.21 -8.67 -20.20
CA PRO A 69 -88.85 -7.33 -20.65
C PRO A 69 -90.04 -6.35 -20.71
N GLY A 70 -89.79 -5.05 -20.60
CA GLY A 70 -90.84 -4.02 -20.60
C GLY A 70 -91.78 -4.02 -21.82
N VAL A 71 -91.32 -4.54 -22.97
CA VAL A 71 -92.12 -4.70 -24.20
C VAL A 71 -93.33 -5.63 -24.06
N TYR A 72 -93.40 -6.42 -22.98
CA TYR A 72 -94.56 -7.23 -22.63
C TYR A 72 -95.63 -6.47 -21.85
N GLY A 73 -95.35 -5.23 -21.41
CA GLY A 73 -96.30 -4.40 -20.65
C GLY A 73 -96.77 -5.04 -19.35
N GLY A 74 -95.93 -5.87 -18.73
CA GLY A 74 -96.27 -6.62 -17.52
C GLY A 74 -97.32 -7.73 -17.72
N LYS A 75 -97.45 -8.29 -18.94
CA LYS A 75 -98.41 -9.36 -19.27
C LYS A 75 -97.72 -10.59 -19.87
N VAL A 76 -98.11 -11.77 -19.39
CA VAL A 76 -97.69 -13.09 -19.92
C VAL A 76 -98.51 -13.51 -21.15
N TYR A 77 -99.64 -12.84 -21.39
CA TYR A 77 -100.55 -13.13 -22.50
C TYR A 77 -100.57 -12.00 -23.53
N THR A 78 -100.57 -12.37 -24.81
CA THR A 78 -100.72 -11.50 -25.97
C THR A 78 -102.19 -11.41 -26.42
N ARG A 79 -102.52 -10.33 -27.13
CA ARG A 79 -103.78 -10.18 -27.86
C ARG A 79 -103.48 -10.34 -29.35
N ILE A 80 -104.07 -11.35 -29.99
CA ILE A 80 -103.98 -11.56 -31.44
C ILE A 80 -105.35 -11.29 -32.07
N THR A 81 -105.37 -10.53 -33.16
CA THR A 81 -106.55 -10.29 -34.00
C THR A 81 -106.52 -11.22 -35.21
N TRP A 82 -107.66 -11.81 -35.57
CA TRP A 82 -107.79 -12.87 -36.60
C TRP A 82 -107.35 -12.50 -38.03
N SER A 83 -107.04 -11.24 -38.33
CA SER A 83 -106.77 -10.74 -39.68
C SER A 83 -105.30 -10.35 -39.96
N GLY A 84 -104.35 -10.67 -39.07
CA GLY A 84 -102.92 -10.33 -39.25
C GLY A 84 -101.99 -11.53 -39.17
N GLY A 85 -100.96 -11.57 -40.01
CA GLY A 85 -99.92 -12.61 -39.98
C GLY A 85 -99.21 -12.65 -38.63
N THR A 86 -99.07 -13.85 -38.05
CA THR A 86 -98.48 -14.05 -36.71
C THR A 86 -97.01 -14.44 -36.84
N THR A 87 -96.12 -13.70 -36.18
CA THR A 87 -94.69 -14.05 -36.04
C THR A 87 -94.41 -14.62 -34.65
N CYS A 88 -93.27 -15.29 -34.45
CA CYS A 88 -92.85 -15.77 -33.13
C CYS A 88 -92.83 -14.63 -32.09
N THR A 89 -92.26 -13.47 -32.48
CA THR A 89 -92.19 -12.24 -31.68
C THR A 89 -93.54 -11.65 -31.32
N SER A 90 -94.63 -12.06 -31.97
CA SER A 90 -95.98 -11.63 -31.59
C SER A 90 -96.40 -12.22 -30.23
N CYS A 91 -95.82 -13.36 -29.83
CA CYS A 91 -96.16 -14.08 -28.61
C CYS A 91 -95.01 -14.09 -27.59
N HIS A 92 -93.84 -14.59 -27.99
CA HIS A 92 -92.65 -14.73 -27.14
C HIS A 92 -91.38 -14.21 -27.84
N GLY A 93 -90.37 -13.84 -27.06
CA GLY A 93 -89.17 -13.19 -27.59
C GLY A 93 -89.40 -11.81 -28.20
N ARG A 94 -90.35 -11.02 -27.69
CA ARG A 94 -90.73 -9.69 -28.22
C ARG A 94 -89.59 -8.70 -28.34
N SER A 95 -88.59 -8.79 -27.47
CA SER A 95 -87.41 -7.92 -27.51
C SER A 95 -86.30 -8.47 -28.39
N THR A 96 -86.53 -9.59 -29.08
CA THR A 96 -85.54 -10.29 -29.90
C THR A 96 -85.97 -10.33 -31.36
N ALA A 97 -85.01 -10.32 -32.28
CA ALA A 97 -85.31 -10.34 -33.72
C ALA A 97 -85.84 -11.70 -34.22
N ASN A 98 -85.63 -12.78 -33.45
CA ASN A 98 -85.88 -14.18 -33.85
C ASN A 98 -86.94 -14.88 -32.97
N GLY A 99 -87.58 -14.16 -32.04
CA GLY A 99 -88.58 -14.73 -31.15
C GLY A 99 -88.03 -15.70 -30.12
N MET A 100 -86.72 -15.68 -29.83
CA MET A 100 -86.16 -16.51 -28.74
C MET A 100 -86.69 -16.03 -27.38
N PRO A 101 -86.98 -16.92 -26.42
CA PRO A 101 -87.41 -16.50 -25.08
C PRO A 101 -86.40 -15.55 -24.42
N ASP A 102 -86.90 -14.40 -23.98
CA ASP A 102 -86.12 -13.21 -23.61
C ASP A 102 -86.31 -12.77 -22.16
N TYR A 103 -86.88 -13.63 -21.31
CA TYR A 103 -86.89 -13.42 -19.87
C TYR A 103 -85.47 -13.49 -19.27
N ALA A 104 -85.22 -12.75 -18.21
CA ALA A 104 -83.91 -12.77 -17.55
C ALA A 104 -83.57 -14.18 -17.04
N ASN A 105 -82.32 -14.59 -17.20
CA ASN A 105 -81.82 -15.81 -16.55
C ASN A 105 -81.75 -15.59 -15.04
N ALA A 106 -82.62 -16.23 -14.27
CA ALA A 106 -82.70 -16.05 -12.82
C ALA A 106 -82.98 -17.38 -12.10
N GLY A 107 -82.67 -17.42 -10.80
CA GLY A 107 -82.81 -18.61 -9.97
C GLY A 107 -81.66 -19.61 -10.11
N ALA A 108 -81.79 -20.77 -9.45
CA ALA A 108 -80.82 -21.86 -9.58
C ALA A 108 -80.91 -22.50 -10.98
N PRO A 109 -79.79 -22.98 -11.59
CA PRO A 109 -79.81 -23.68 -12.86
C PRO A 109 -80.82 -24.84 -12.87
N GLY A 110 -81.59 -24.96 -13.95
CA GLY A 110 -82.67 -25.93 -14.11
C GLY A 110 -84.02 -25.48 -13.54
N SER A 111 -84.10 -24.28 -12.94
CA SER A 111 -85.36 -23.70 -12.48
C SER A 111 -86.22 -23.15 -13.64
N ALA A 112 -87.51 -22.92 -13.37
CA ALA A 112 -88.46 -22.39 -14.36
C ALA A 112 -88.12 -21.00 -14.92
N THR A 113 -87.23 -20.26 -14.25
CA THR A 113 -86.72 -18.93 -14.65
C THR A 113 -85.31 -18.97 -15.25
N SER A 114 -84.75 -20.18 -15.43
CA SER A 114 -83.44 -20.37 -16.07
C SER A 114 -83.52 -20.12 -17.57
N ASN A 115 -82.62 -19.28 -18.10
CA ASN A 115 -82.59 -18.94 -19.51
C ASN A 115 -81.16 -18.97 -20.09
N SER A 116 -80.85 -19.98 -20.92
CA SER A 116 -79.61 -20.02 -21.70
C SER A 116 -79.78 -19.70 -23.20
N HIS A 117 -80.96 -19.25 -23.64
CA HIS A 117 -81.23 -19.00 -25.06
C HIS A 117 -80.28 -17.98 -25.68
N GLY A 118 -80.01 -16.85 -25.00
CA GLY A 118 -79.10 -15.83 -25.52
C GLY A 118 -77.66 -16.33 -25.76
N LYS A 119 -77.21 -17.37 -25.04
CA LYS A 119 -75.88 -17.98 -25.26
C LYS A 119 -75.87 -18.91 -26.47
N HIS A 120 -76.92 -19.68 -26.67
CA HIS A 120 -77.00 -20.62 -27.79
C HIS A 120 -77.38 -19.90 -29.08
N VAL A 121 -78.44 -19.11 -29.05
CA VAL A 121 -79.03 -18.52 -30.25
C VAL A 121 -78.30 -17.24 -30.68
N THR A 122 -78.03 -16.33 -29.75
CA THR A 122 -77.36 -15.05 -30.09
C THR A 122 -75.84 -15.19 -30.09
N SER A 123 -75.26 -15.73 -29.01
CA SER A 123 -73.80 -15.75 -28.86
C SER A 123 -73.13 -16.82 -29.73
N SER A 124 -73.82 -17.94 -29.99
CA SER A 124 -73.29 -19.08 -30.75
C SER A 124 -73.97 -19.27 -32.12
N ASN A 125 -74.94 -18.42 -32.46
CA ASN A 125 -75.69 -18.48 -33.72
C ASN A 125 -76.34 -19.85 -34.02
N ILE A 126 -76.78 -20.57 -32.98
CA ILE A 126 -77.43 -21.87 -33.11
C ILE A 126 -78.90 -21.65 -33.51
N GLN A 127 -79.35 -22.34 -34.55
CA GLN A 127 -80.74 -22.25 -35.01
C GLN A 127 -81.69 -23.00 -34.07
N CYS A 128 -82.91 -22.52 -33.89
CA CYS A 128 -83.91 -23.12 -33.02
C CYS A 128 -84.24 -24.58 -33.42
N VAL A 129 -84.17 -24.90 -34.72
CA VAL A 129 -84.40 -26.25 -35.25
C VAL A 129 -83.39 -27.27 -34.73
N GLU A 130 -82.20 -26.84 -34.33
CA GLU A 130 -81.17 -27.74 -33.80
C GLU A 130 -81.57 -28.37 -32.45
N CYS A 131 -82.41 -27.69 -31.68
CA CYS A 131 -82.88 -28.15 -30.36
C CYS A 131 -84.39 -28.40 -30.30
N HIS A 132 -85.18 -27.84 -31.21
CA HIS A 132 -86.64 -27.90 -31.22
C HIS A 132 -87.17 -28.45 -32.56
N GLU A 133 -86.53 -29.48 -33.10
CA GLU A 133 -86.74 -30.00 -34.47
C GLU A 133 -88.21 -30.36 -34.74
N LYS A 134 -88.94 -30.88 -33.75
CA LYS A 134 -90.36 -31.23 -33.87
C LYS A 134 -91.31 -30.03 -33.81
N THR A 135 -90.84 -28.90 -33.29
CA THR A 135 -91.66 -27.70 -33.05
C THR A 135 -91.44 -26.63 -34.13
N THR A 136 -90.21 -26.46 -34.61
CA THR A 136 -89.85 -25.37 -35.53
C THR A 136 -89.03 -25.87 -36.73
N LYS A 137 -89.32 -25.36 -37.93
CA LYS A 137 -88.59 -25.67 -39.17
C LYS A 137 -87.38 -24.77 -39.38
N SER A 138 -87.44 -23.55 -38.84
CA SER A 138 -86.38 -22.54 -38.91
C SER A 138 -86.44 -21.64 -37.67
N ASN A 139 -85.68 -20.55 -37.63
CA ASN A 139 -85.82 -19.54 -36.57
C ASN A 139 -87.11 -18.71 -36.66
N THR A 140 -87.92 -18.89 -37.70
CA THR A 140 -89.07 -18.00 -38.00
C THR A 140 -90.36 -18.74 -38.37
N SER A 141 -90.37 -20.08 -38.39
CA SER A 141 -91.54 -20.86 -38.84
C SER A 141 -91.76 -22.16 -38.06
N ILE A 142 -93.01 -22.40 -37.65
CA ILE A 142 -93.45 -23.62 -36.94
C ILE A 142 -93.56 -24.79 -37.94
N ARG A 143 -93.29 -26.01 -37.48
CA ARG A 143 -93.38 -27.21 -38.32
C ARG A 143 -94.86 -27.59 -38.52
N SER A 144 -95.35 -27.51 -39.76
CA SER A 144 -96.75 -27.85 -40.10
C SER A 144 -97.11 -29.32 -39.93
N THR A 145 -96.11 -30.22 -39.88
CA THR A 145 -96.30 -31.66 -39.74
C THR A 145 -96.56 -32.12 -38.31
N ALA A 146 -96.26 -31.28 -37.31
CA ALA A 146 -96.46 -31.61 -35.89
C ALA A 146 -96.79 -30.35 -35.06
N PRO A 147 -97.80 -29.54 -35.44
CA PRO A 147 -98.10 -28.26 -34.80
C PRO A 147 -98.53 -28.41 -33.34
N SER A 148 -98.94 -29.61 -32.92
CA SER A 148 -99.33 -29.90 -31.54
C SER A 148 -98.21 -29.65 -30.54
N TYR A 149 -96.94 -29.94 -30.87
CA TYR A 149 -95.80 -29.70 -29.96
C TYR A 149 -95.53 -28.22 -29.69
N HIS A 150 -96.02 -27.30 -30.54
CA HIS A 150 -95.85 -25.87 -30.26
C HIS A 150 -96.81 -25.35 -29.17
N VAL A 151 -97.94 -26.04 -28.96
CA VAL A 151 -99.03 -25.56 -28.10
C VAL A 151 -99.55 -26.62 -27.12
N ASN A 152 -98.75 -27.64 -26.81
CA ASN A 152 -99.19 -28.79 -25.98
C ASN A 152 -99.17 -28.52 -24.46
N GLY A 153 -98.78 -27.33 -24.00
CA GLY A 153 -98.72 -27.03 -22.56
C GLY A 153 -97.49 -27.60 -21.85
N THR A 154 -96.61 -28.33 -22.56
CA THR A 154 -95.34 -28.76 -22.00
C THR A 154 -94.35 -27.62 -22.18
N ASN A 155 -93.82 -27.10 -21.08
CA ASN A 155 -93.09 -25.84 -21.14
C ASN A 155 -91.77 -25.93 -21.95
N HIS A 156 -91.29 -27.13 -22.34
CA HIS A 156 -89.99 -27.31 -23.01
C HIS A 156 -89.88 -28.61 -23.85
N ASP A 157 -90.39 -28.61 -25.08
CA ASP A 157 -90.16 -29.71 -26.03
C ASP A 157 -88.78 -29.61 -26.71
N VAL A 158 -87.77 -30.28 -26.16
CA VAL A 158 -86.41 -30.31 -26.72
C VAL A 158 -86.18 -31.61 -27.48
N PHE A 159 -86.06 -31.51 -28.80
CA PHE A 159 -85.74 -32.60 -29.71
C PHE A 159 -84.63 -32.15 -30.64
N PHE A 160 -83.45 -32.77 -30.50
CA PHE A 160 -82.29 -32.41 -31.30
C PHE A 160 -82.46 -32.82 -32.76
N ASN A 161 -81.93 -32.01 -33.67
CA ASN A 161 -81.86 -32.36 -35.09
C ASN A 161 -80.87 -33.52 -35.30
N LEU A 162 -81.39 -34.70 -35.66
CA LEU A 162 -80.61 -35.95 -35.77
C LEU A 162 -79.75 -36.04 -37.05
N SER A 163 -79.76 -35.02 -37.92
CA SER A 163 -79.12 -35.08 -39.23
C SER A 163 -77.63 -34.71 -39.26
N SER A 164 -76.98 -34.43 -38.12
CA SER A 164 -75.56 -34.00 -38.07
C SER A 164 -74.81 -34.31 -36.75
N ASN A 165 -73.76 -33.54 -36.42
CA ASN A 165 -72.77 -33.73 -35.32
C ASN A 165 -73.32 -33.94 -33.88
N SER A 166 -74.64 -33.90 -33.70
CA SER A 166 -75.35 -34.09 -32.43
C SER A 166 -76.42 -35.19 -32.52
N ALA A 167 -76.29 -36.16 -33.45
CA ALA A 167 -77.27 -37.22 -33.69
C ALA A 167 -77.58 -38.12 -32.48
N ALA A 168 -76.73 -38.13 -31.45
CA ALA A 168 -76.97 -38.83 -30.19
C ALA A 168 -77.43 -37.91 -29.05
N GLY A 169 -77.71 -36.63 -29.34
CA GLY A 169 -78.04 -35.61 -28.36
C GLY A 169 -79.28 -35.98 -27.55
N THR A 170 -79.17 -35.91 -26.23
CA THR A 170 -80.27 -36.17 -25.31
C THR A 170 -80.49 -34.98 -24.39
N TYR A 171 -81.75 -34.72 -24.07
CA TYR A 171 -82.16 -33.75 -23.08
C TYR A 171 -82.90 -34.45 -21.95
N ASP A 172 -82.33 -34.37 -20.74
CA ASP A 172 -82.98 -34.83 -19.52
C ASP A 172 -83.89 -33.71 -19.02
N ASP A 173 -85.21 -33.87 -19.20
CA ASP A 173 -86.18 -32.87 -18.77
C ASP A 173 -86.32 -32.79 -17.24
N ALA A 174 -86.00 -33.84 -16.48
CA ALA A 174 -86.06 -33.77 -15.02
C ALA A 174 -84.90 -32.94 -14.45
N GLN A 175 -83.70 -33.12 -15.00
CA GLN A 175 -82.50 -32.40 -14.57
C GLN A 175 -82.24 -31.11 -15.36
N LYS A 176 -82.96 -30.90 -16.46
CA LYS A 176 -82.78 -29.82 -17.44
C LYS A 176 -81.36 -29.78 -18.00
N LYS A 177 -80.79 -30.95 -18.34
CA LYS A 177 -79.40 -31.11 -18.81
C LYS A 177 -79.33 -31.69 -20.22
N CYS A 178 -78.31 -31.32 -20.96
CA CYS A 178 -78.01 -31.86 -22.28
C CYS A 178 -76.80 -32.80 -22.20
N SER A 179 -76.78 -33.87 -23.00
CA SER A 179 -75.62 -34.76 -23.13
C SER A 179 -75.52 -35.33 -24.54
N ALA A 180 -74.40 -35.98 -24.84
CA ALA A 180 -74.12 -36.65 -26.11
C ALA A 180 -74.25 -35.72 -27.34
N THR A 181 -73.99 -34.42 -27.14
CA THR A 181 -73.81 -33.44 -28.22
C THR A 181 -72.33 -33.08 -28.33
N TYR A 182 -71.90 -32.56 -29.48
CA TYR A 182 -70.50 -32.16 -29.62
C TYR A 182 -70.11 -30.99 -28.69
N CYS A 183 -71.07 -30.11 -28.34
CA CYS A 183 -70.86 -28.98 -27.43
C CYS A 183 -70.81 -29.38 -25.94
N HIS A 184 -71.53 -30.44 -25.55
CA HIS A 184 -71.67 -30.85 -24.15
C HIS A 184 -71.00 -32.19 -23.81
N GLY A 185 -70.42 -32.87 -24.79
CA GLY A 185 -69.67 -34.11 -24.60
C GLY A 185 -70.59 -35.30 -24.27
N ALA A 186 -69.99 -36.43 -23.97
CA ALA A 186 -70.71 -37.67 -23.63
C ALA A 186 -71.39 -37.62 -22.25
N GLY A 187 -70.90 -36.78 -21.33
CA GLY A 187 -71.46 -36.61 -19.98
C GLY A 187 -72.63 -35.62 -19.93
N ALA A 188 -73.36 -35.62 -18.81
CA ALA A 188 -74.41 -34.64 -18.56
C ALA A 188 -73.81 -33.23 -18.37
N SER A 189 -74.32 -32.25 -19.12
CA SER A 189 -73.93 -30.84 -19.00
C SER A 189 -74.35 -30.26 -17.65
N LEU A 190 -73.93 -29.02 -17.39
CA LEU A 190 -74.59 -28.18 -16.41
C LEU A 190 -76.07 -28.00 -16.79
N ALA A 191 -76.94 -27.87 -15.79
CA ALA A 191 -78.36 -27.62 -16.02
C ALA A 191 -78.57 -26.29 -16.76
N TRP A 192 -79.64 -26.20 -17.55
CA TRP A 192 -80.05 -25.01 -18.28
C TRP A 192 -80.07 -23.77 -17.37
N GLY A 193 -79.57 -22.63 -17.84
CA GLY A 193 -79.32 -21.43 -17.01
C GLY A 193 -77.96 -21.40 -16.31
N GLY A 194 -77.22 -22.52 -16.29
CA GLY A 194 -75.86 -22.59 -15.75
C GLY A 194 -74.80 -21.86 -16.58
N THR A 195 -73.66 -21.57 -15.96
CA THR A 195 -72.49 -20.94 -16.60
C THR A 195 -71.39 -21.96 -16.85
N THR A 196 -70.91 -22.06 -18.09
CA THR A 196 -69.81 -22.96 -18.47
C THR A 196 -68.44 -22.28 -18.35
N TYR A 197 -67.44 -23.03 -17.86
CA TYR A 197 -66.04 -22.61 -17.75
C TYR A 197 -65.15 -23.57 -18.55
N CYS A 198 -63.94 -23.15 -18.94
CA CYS A 198 -63.03 -24.00 -19.74
C CYS A 198 -62.66 -25.29 -19.00
N ASN A 199 -62.46 -25.22 -17.69
CA ASN A 199 -62.18 -26.37 -16.84
C ASN A 199 -63.38 -27.32 -16.64
N SER A 200 -64.58 -26.94 -17.08
CA SER A 200 -65.74 -27.84 -17.13
C SER A 200 -65.64 -28.84 -18.29
N CYS A 201 -64.83 -28.54 -19.31
CA CYS A 201 -64.65 -29.38 -20.50
C CYS A 201 -63.21 -29.87 -20.69
N HIS A 202 -62.22 -29.23 -20.06
CA HIS A 202 -60.80 -29.56 -20.19
C HIS A 202 -60.11 -29.70 -18.83
N SER A 203 -59.37 -30.79 -18.61
CA SER A 203 -58.63 -31.04 -17.36
C SER A 203 -57.20 -30.47 -17.41
N ALA A 204 -57.08 -29.17 -17.73
CA ALA A 204 -55.80 -28.54 -18.09
C ALA A 204 -54.89 -28.16 -16.90
N ASN A 205 -54.43 -29.13 -16.11
CA ASN A 205 -53.37 -28.93 -15.11
C ASN A 205 -52.38 -30.11 -15.05
N ALA A 206 -51.16 -29.87 -14.54
CA ALA A 206 -50.09 -30.88 -14.51
C ALA A 206 -50.29 -32.04 -13.51
N ALA A 207 -51.32 -31.97 -12.65
CA ALA A 207 -51.64 -32.94 -11.60
C ALA A 207 -52.81 -33.87 -11.95
N SER A 208 -53.67 -33.52 -12.91
CA SER A 208 -54.88 -34.28 -13.25
C SER A 208 -54.57 -35.49 -14.13
N SER A 209 -54.80 -36.70 -13.61
CA SER A 209 -54.62 -37.98 -14.31
C SER A 209 -55.78 -38.38 -15.26
N GLY A 210 -56.72 -37.49 -15.55
CA GLY A 210 -57.95 -37.80 -16.29
C GLY A 210 -57.77 -37.89 -17.82
N GLY A 211 -58.15 -39.01 -18.44
CA GLY A 211 -58.13 -39.23 -19.89
C GLY A 211 -56.99 -40.15 -20.34
N GLY A 212 -57.24 -41.44 -20.53
CA GLY A 212 -56.26 -42.40 -21.07
C GLY A 212 -55.61 -41.98 -22.39
N GLY A 213 -54.28 -42.07 -22.47
CA GLY A 213 -53.48 -41.87 -23.69
C GLY A 213 -52.14 -41.15 -23.45
N ILE A 214 -51.23 -41.25 -24.43
CA ILE A 214 -49.84 -40.76 -24.38
C ILE A 214 -49.72 -39.22 -24.30
N ASN A 215 -50.81 -38.47 -24.48
CA ASN A 215 -50.83 -36.99 -24.49
C ASN A 215 -51.74 -36.36 -23.42
N ASN A 216 -52.05 -37.09 -22.35
CA ASN A 216 -52.87 -36.61 -21.23
C ASN A 216 -52.15 -35.53 -20.39
N TRP A 217 -52.87 -34.54 -19.85
CA TRP A 217 -52.40 -33.59 -18.84
C TRP A 217 -51.72 -34.20 -17.60
N GLY A 218 -52.00 -35.49 -17.32
CA GLY A 218 -51.54 -36.21 -16.14
C GLY A 218 -50.08 -36.63 -16.06
N ALA A 219 -49.72 -37.11 -14.86
CA ALA A 219 -48.35 -37.39 -14.43
C ALA A 219 -47.73 -38.71 -14.93
N GLY A 220 -48.42 -39.49 -15.78
CA GLY A 220 -47.94 -40.79 -16.24
C GLY A 220 -46.73 -40.68 -17.17
N THR A 221 -45.76 -41.58 -16.99
CA THR A 221 -44.64 -41.79 -17.92
C THR A 221 -45.16 -42.55 -19.14
N PRO A 222 -44.83 -42.14 -20.37
CA PRO A 222 -43.92 -41.04 -20.70
C PRO A 222 -44.67 -39.68 -20.71
N VAL A 223 -43.99 -38.62 -20.26
CA VAL A 223 -44.59 -37.31 -19.94
C VAL A 223 -45.26 -36.72 -21.18
N SER A 224 -46.51 -36.27 -21.07
CA SER A 224 -47.21 -35.68 -22.21
C SER A 224 -46.61 -34.35 -22.67
N ALA A 225 -46.76 -34.07 -23.96
CA ALA A 225 -46.36 -32.77 -24.52
C ALA A 225 -47.06 -31.59 -23.85
N HIS A 226 -48.34 -31.71 -23.45
CA HIS A 226 -49.02 -30.65 -22.71
C HIS A 226 -48.38 -30.37 -21.35
N LYS A 227 -48.02 -31.40 -20.58
CA LYS A 227 -47.34 -31.22 -19.28
C LYS A 227 -45.96 -30.56 -19.42
N LEU A 228 -45.25 -30.79 -20.52
CA LEU A 228 -43.96 -30.12 -20.80
C LEU A 228 -44.11 -28.61 -21.08
N HIS A 229 -45.27 -28.18 -21.58
CA HIS A 229 -45.59 -26.78 -21.85
C HIS A 229 -46.42 -26.11 -20.74
N TRP A 230 -47.02 -26.92 -19.88
CA TRP A 230 -47.84 -26.51 -18.75
C TRP A 230 -47.45 -27.33 -17.52
N GLU A 231 -46.42 -26.87 -16.83
CA GLU A 231 -45.88 -27.51 -15.62
C GLU A 231 -46.62 -27.09 -14.34
N ASP A 232 -47.56 -26.13 -14.45
CA ASP A 232 -48.35 -25.62 -13.33
C ASP A 232 -49.40 -26.66 -12.90
N ALA A 233 -49.22 -27.18 -11.68
CA ALA A 233 -50.08 -28.20 -11.08
C ALA A 233 -51.31 -27.62 -10.37
N SER A 234 -51.32 -26.32 -10.04
CA SER A 234 -52.36 -25.70 -9.22
C SER A 234 -53.35 -24.84 -10.01
N ALA A 235 -53.00 -24.41 -11.22
CA ALA A 235 -53.88 -23.59 -12.05
C ALA A 235 -54.72 -24.42 -13.04
N LEU A 236 -56.05 -24.41 -12.87
CA LEU A 236 -57.04 -24.83 -13.86
C LEU A 236 -57.66 -23.59 -14.53
N PRO A 237 -57.38 -23.31 -15.81
CA PRO A 237 -57.98 -22.16 -16.49
C PRO A 237 -59.51 -22.27 -16.53
N SER A 238 -60.22 -21.40 -15.80
CA SER A 238 -61.69 -21.36 -15.82
C SER A 238 -62.23 -20.48 -16.96
N LYS A 239 -61.44 -19.55 -17.49
CA LYS A 239 -61.82 -18.65 -18.61
C LYS A 239 -60.67 -18.38 -19.57
N TYR A 240 -61.00 -18.19 -20.85
CA TYR A 240 -60.10 -17.74 -21.93
C TYR A 240 -59.75 -16.24 -21.87
N ALA A 241 -59.71 -15.62 -20.69
CA ALA A 241 -59.53 -14.16 -20.57
C ALA A 241 -58.17 -13.67 -21.10
N ASN A 242 -57.24 -14.59 -21.42
CA ASN A 242 -55.91 -14.26 -21.90
C ASN A 242 -55.70 -14.78 -23.33
N TYR A 243 -56.02 -13.92 -24.31
CA TYR A 243 -55.75 -14.15 -25.73
C TYR A 243 -54.26 -13.96 -26.09
N SER A 244 -53.43 -13.55 -25.13
CA SER A 244 -52.02 -13.30 -25.39
C SER A 244 -51.23 -14.60 -25.59
N THR A 245 -50.38 -14.60 -26.61
CA THR A 245 -49.42 -15.68 -26.87
C THR A 245 -48.21 -15.50 -25.96
N GLY A 246 -47.78 -16.52 -25.21
CA GLY A 246 -46.58 -16.41 -24.38
C GLY A 246 -46.51 -17.31 -23.15
N ASN A 247 -45.37 -17.25 -22.47
CA ASN A 247 -45.17 -17.91 -21.17
C ASN A 247 -45.80 -17.05 -20.07
N LEU A 248 -46.83 -17.56 -19.41
CA LEU A 248 -47.49 -17.03 -18.23
C LEU A 248 -46.99 -17.68 -16.94
N GLY A 249 -45.85 -18.38 -17.01
CA GLY A 249 -45.29 -19.18 -15.92
C GLY A 249 -44.64 -18.34 -14.82
N SER A 250 -44.00 -19.04 -13.90
CA SER A 250 -43.20 -18.47 -12.84
C SER A 250 -41.71 -18.76 -13.07
N ALA A 251 -40.84 -18.30 -12.18
CA ALA A 251 -39.44 -18.67 -12.22
C ALA A 251 -39.24 -20.21 -12.20
N GLY A 252 -40.09 -20.94 -11.47
CA GLY A 252 -39.98 -22.38 -11.29
C GLY A 252 -40.74 -23.23 -12.32
N THR A 253 -41.70 -22.67 -13.05
CA THR A 253 -42.62 -23.45 -13.92
C THR A 253 -42.82 -22.83 -15.30
N TYR A 254 -42.76 -23.65 -16.35
CA TYR A 254 -43.27 -23.26 -17.68
C TYR A 254 -44.79 -23.30 -17.70
N ARG A 255 -45.42 -22.23 -18.19
CA ARG A 255 -46.88 -22.17 -18.38
C ARG A 255 -47.23 -21.38 -19.63
N PHE A 256 -47.17 -22.02 -20.79
CA PHE A 256 -47.54 -21.37 -22.05
C PHE A 256 -49.05 -21.21 -22.13
N ALA A 257 -49.53 -20.00 -22.48
CA ALA A 257 -50.94 -19.73 -22.69
C ALA A 257 -51.50 -20.66 -23.78
N CYS A 258 -52.75 -21.12 -23.64
CA CYS A 258 -53.38 -22.00 -24.63
C CYS A 258 -53.38 -21.38 -26.03
N ALA A 259 -53.56 -20.05 -26.13
CA ALA A 259 -53.46 -19.28 -27.37
C ALA A 259 -52.07 -19.33 -28.04
N SER A 260 -51.05 -19.87 -27.40
CA SER A 260 -49.75 -20.13 -28.04
C SER A 260 -49.84 -21.25 -29.09
N CYS A 261 -50.80 -22.18 -28.91
CA CYS A 261 -50.98 -23.39 -29.73
C CYS A 261 -52.43 -23.66 -30.19
N HIS A 262 -53.45 -23.06 -29.56
CA HIS A 262 -54.88 -23.32 -29.83
C HIS A 262 -55.67 -22.07 -30.17
N ASN A 263 -56.37 -22.09 -31.32
CA ASN A 263 -56.99 -20.90 -31.89
C ASN A 263 -58.03 -20.32 -30.91
N PRO A 264 -57.82 -19.11 -30.38
CA PRO A 264 -58.71 -18.56 -29.37
C PRO A 264 -59.97 -17.92 -29.96
N ALA A 265 -60.14 -17.89 -31.29
CA ALA A 265 -61.30 -17.24 -31.92
C ALA A 265 -62.63 -17.82 -31.41
N SER A 266 -63.57 -16.95 -31.02
CA SER A 266 -64.84 -17.30 -30.38
C SER A 266 -65.75 -18.24 -31.19
N GLY A 267 -65.60 -18.27 -32.52
CA GLY A 267 -66.34 -19.16 -33.42
C GLY A 267 -65.81 -20.61 -33.48
N THR A 268 -64.62 -20.86 -32.95
CA THR A 268 -63.88 -22.12 -33.17
C THR A 268 -64.58 -23.35 -32.58
N HIS A 269 -65.14 -23.23 -31.38
CA HIS A 269 -65.82 -24.35 -30.71
C HIS A 269 -67.27 -24.51 -31.14
N VAL A 270 -67.88 -23.51 -31.80
CA VAL A 270 -69.30 -23.56 -32.22
C VAL A 270 -69.49 -24.05 -33.66
N ASN A 271 -68.40 -24.16 -34.42
CA ASN A 271 -68.41 -24.59 -35.81
C ASN A 271 -68.14 -26.10 -35.99
N GLY A 272 -68.13 -26.87 -34.90
CA GLY A 272 -67.86 -28.31 -34.93
C GLY A 272 -66.37 -28.67 -34.99
N TYR A 273 -66.09 -29.92 -35.37
CA TYR A 273 -64.73 -30.48 -35.39
C TYR A 273 -63.85 -29.84 -36.46
N ALA A 274 -62.54 -29.77 -36.21
CA ALA A 274 -61.56 -29.19 -37.14
C ALA A 274 -61.48 -29.98 -38.47
N SER A 275 -61.59 -31.32 -38.41
CA SER A 275 -61.85 -32.21 -39.55
C SER A 275 -62.11 -33.64 -39.05
N GLY A 276 -62.97 -34.45 -39.70
CA GLY A 276 -63.12 -35.90 -39.44
C GLY A 276 -63.02 -36.33 -37.96
N SER A 277 -61.94 -37.02 -37.60
CA SER A 277 -61.61 -37.52 -36.24
C SER A 277 -60.87 -36.50 -35.34
N TYR A 278 -60.66 -35.27 -35.81
CA TYR A 278 -59.83 -34.22 -35.21
C TYR A 278 -60.65 -33.12 -34.52
N ARG A 279 -60.53 -33.04 -33.19
CA ARG A 279 -61.48 -32.30 -32.34
C ARG A 279 -61.02 -30.87 -32.00
N ALA A 280 -59.73 -30.63 -31.76
CA ALA A 280 -59.19 -29.30 -31.42
C ALA A 280 -58.56 -28.60 -32.65
N GLN A 281 -58.79 -27.30 -32.80
CA GLN A 281 -58.11 -26.48 -33.81
C GLN A 281 -56.74 -26.01 -33.30
N VAL A 282 -55.67 -26.41 -33.98
CA VAL A 282 -54.29 -26.05 -33.63
C VAL A 282 -53.80 -24.93 -34.54
N PHE A 283 -53.19 -23.90 -33.94
CA PHE A 283 -52.51 -22.82 -34.64
C PHE A 283 -51.26 -22.41 -33.86
N PHE A 284 -50.21 -21.94 -34.54
CA PHE A 284 -48.99 -21.55 -33.85
C PHE A 284 -48.93 -20.03 -33.70
N GLY A 285 -49.37 -19.55 -32.53
CA GLY A 285 -49.40 -18.13 -32.17
C GLY A 285 -48.07 -17.62 -31.61
N TYR A 286 -47.30 -18.48 -30.96
CA TYR A 286 -46.02 -18.12 -30.32
C TYR A 286 -44.81 -18.42 -31.23
N THR A 287 -44.77 -17.78 -32.39
CA THR A 287 -43.70 -17.99 -33.39
C THR A 287 -42.87 -16.74 -33.66
N SER A 288 -41.80 -16.88 -34.45
CA SER A 288 -41.10 -15.73 -35.05
C SER A 288 -41.87 -15.23 -36.29
N PRO A 289 -41.73 -13.94 -36.67
CA PRO A 289 -42.30 -13.41 -37.91
C PRO A 289 -41.89 -14.26 -39.14
N GLY A 290 -42.85 -14.64 -39.97
CA GLY A 290 -42.62 -15.42 -41.21
C GLY A 290 -42.29 -16.91 -41.00
N LYS A 291 -42.38 -17.44 -39.78
CA LYS A 291 -42.01 -18.83 -39.45
C LYS A 291 -43.11 -19.53 -38.65
N LYS A 292 -44.20 -19.91 -39.31
CA LYS A 292 -45.31 -20.68 -38.70
C LYS A 292 -45.26 -22.12 -39.23
N PRO A 293 -45.08 -23.15 -38.37
CA PRO A 293 -45.18 -24.52 -38.84
C PRO A 293 -46.62 -24.84 -39.27
N THR A 294 -46.77 -25.76 -40.21
CA THR A 294 -48.08 -26.28 -40.61
C THR A 294 -48.44 -27.45 -39.71
N TYR A 295 -49.64 -27.43 -39.13
CA TYR A 295 -50.15 -28.57 -38.38
C TYR A 295 -50.86 -29.53 -39.34
N THR A 296 -50.44 -30.80 -39.36
CA THR A 296 -51.08 -31.83 -40.18
C THR A 296 -51.91 -32.72 -39.28
N TYR A 297 -53.23 -32.70 -39.47
CA TYR A 297 -54.18 -33.53 -38.74
C TYR A 297 -54.01 -35.01 -39.13
N THR A 298 -53.17 -35.75 -38.39
CA THR A 298 -52.85 -37.18 -38.60
C THR A 298 -52.80 -37.93 -37.26
N GLY A 299 -53.57 -39.03 -37.11
CA GLY A 299 -53.52 -39.91 -35.93
C GLY A 299 -54.89 -40.41 -35.44
N ALA A 300 -54.89 -41.26 -34.41
CA ALA A 300 -56.10 -41.79 -33.78
C ALA A 300 -56.71 -40.81 -32.76
N ALA A 301 -58.04 -40.84 -32.63
CA ALA A 301 -58.75 -40.15 -31.54
C ALA A 301 -58.37 -40.79 -30.20
N GLY A 302 -58.04 -39.98 -29.20
CA GLY A 302 -57.76 -40.41 -27.83
C GLY A 302 -59.03 -40.60 -26.99
N THR A 303 -58.87 -41.10 -25.76
CA THR A 303 -60.00 -41.25 -24.82
C THR A 303 -60.52 -39.90 -24.33
N ALA A 304 -61.74 -39.84 -23.79
CA ALA A 304 -62.39 -38.58 -23.44
C ALA A 304 -61.70 -37.80 -22.29
N ASP A 305 -61.49 -36.49 -22.45
CA ASP A 305 -61.19 -35.52 -21.39
C ASP A 305 -62.52 -34.85 -20.96
N ASN A 306 -62.96 -35.05 -19.72
CA ASN A 306 -64.26 -34.60 -19.22
C ASN A 306 -65.45 -34.92 -20.14
N GLY A 307 -65.41 -36.06 -20.82
CA GLY A 307 -66.46 -36.48 -21.77
C GLY A 307 -66.31 -35.94 -23.19
N PHE A 308 -65.24 -35.18 -23.49
CA PHE A 308 -64.93 -34.67 -24.83
C PHE A 308 -63.77 -35.45 -25.46
N ALA A 309 -63.96 -35.89 -26.71
CA ALA A 309 -62.91 -36.57 -27.46
C ALA A 309 -61.77 -35.59 -27.84
N TRP A 310 -60.53 -36.08 -27.91
CA TRP A 310 -59.37 -35.35 -28.43
C TRP A 310 -58.63 -36.20 -29.48
N SER A 311 -57.62 -35.63 -30.14
CA SER A 311 -56.93 -36.28 -31.27
C SER A 311 -55.43 -36.13 -31.15
N ASN A 312 -54.69 -37.23 -31.34
CA ASN A 312 -53.23 -37.19 -31.41
C ASN A 312 -52.83 -36.69 -32.80
N GLY A 313 -52.06 -35.61 -32.89
CA GLY A 313 -51.50 -35.14 -34.16
C GLY A 313 -50.01 -35.38 -34.21
N ASN A 314 -49.51 -35.99 -35.28
CA ASN A 314 -48.08 -36.17 -35.51
C ASN A 314 -47.41 -34.95 -36.17
N THR A 315 -47.55 -33.76 -35.56
CA THR A 315 -46.91 -32.55 -36.09
C THR A 315 -45.47 -32.45 -35.62
N THR A 316 -44.56 -32.26 -36.57
CA THR A 316 -43.15 -31.95 -36.29
C THR A 316 -42.98 -30.44 -36.18
N CYS A 317 -42.61 -29.96 -35.00
CA CYS A 317 -42.32 -28.56 -34.70
C CYS A 317 -40.90 -28.21 -35.16
N THR A 318 -40.76 -27.66 -36.37
CA THR A 318 -39.45 -27.26 -36.94
C THR A 318 -39.19 -25.75 -36.89
N ALA A 319 -40.21 -24.94 -36.58
CA ALA A 319 -40.18 -23.48 -36.76
C ALA A 319 -40.89 -22.70 -35.63
N THR A 320 -40.61 -23.04 -34.36
CA THR A 320 -41.13 -22.32 -33.19
C THR A 320 -39.98 -21.74 -32.36
N TYR A 321 -40.17 -20.59 -31.71
CA TYR A 321 -39.13 -19.91 -30.92
C TYR A 321 -38.46 -20.84 -29.87
N CYS A 322 -39.24 -21.61 -29.12
CA CYS A 322 -38.72 -22.53 -28.09
C CYS A 322 -37.97 -23.75 -28.67
N HIS A 323 -38.19 -24.08 -29.95
CA HIS A 323 -37.46 -25.13 -30.68
C HIS A 323 -36.44 -24.51 -31.64
N SER A 324 -36.03 -23.26 -31.42
CA SER A 324 -34.94 -22.59 -32.15
C SER A 324 -33.63 -22.66 -31.37
N ASN A 325 -32.56 -22.08 -31.93
CA ASN A 325 -31.30 -21.83 -31.22
C ASN A 325 -31.34 -20.67 -30.20
N GLY A 326 -32.54 -20.32 -29.70
CA GLY A 326 -32.75 -19.19 -28.79
C GLY A 326 -32.66 -17.81 -29.46
N ALA A 327 -32.19 -17.71 -30.71
CA ALA A 327 -32.09 -16.47 -31.49
C ALA A 327 -33.27 -16.25 -32.46
N GLY A 328 -34.29 -17.11 -32.44
CA GLY A 328 -35.49 -16.95 -33.26
C GLY A 328 -35.41 -17.50 -34.70
N GLY A 329 -34.46 -18.39 -34.99
CA GLY A 329 -34.29 -19.07 -36.28
C GLY A 329 -34.86 -20.50 -36.35
N ALA A 330 -34.45 -21.29 -37.35
CA ALA A 330 -34.73 -22.73 -37.39
C ALA A 330 -34.00 -23.45 -36.24
N GLY A 331 -34.63 -24.46 -35.66
CA GLY A 331 -34.00 -25.30 -34.64
C GLY A 331 -32.84 -26.11 -35.18
N ASN A 332 -31.88 -26.43 -34.29
CA ASN A 332 -30.88 -27.45 -34.59
C ASN A 332 -31.52 -28.86 -34.68
N THR A 333 -32.74 -29.05 -34.14
CA THR A 333 -33.42 -30.34 -34.11
C THR A 333 -34.93 -30.18 -34.34
N ALA A 334 -35.50 -31.02 -35.22
CA ALA A 334 -36.94 -31.14 -35.40
C ALA A 334 -37.57 -31.94 -34.25
N VAL A 335 -38.62 -31.41 -33.60
CA VAL A 335 -39.25 -32.07 -32.43
C VAL A 335 -40.69 -32.48 -32.77
N SER A 336 -41.03 -33.77 -32.66
CA SER A 336 -42.42 -34.24 -32.83
C SER A 336 -43.24 -34.01 -31.56
N TRP A 337 -44.50 -33.61 -31.70
CA TRP A 337 -45.45 -33.49 -30.59
C TRP A 337 -45.68 -34.83 -29.85
N ALA A 338 -45.48 -35.96 -30.54
CA ALA A 338 -45.58 -37.29 -29.95
C ALA A 338 -44.33 -37.71 -29.16
N THR A 339 -43.32 -36.83 -29.02
CA THR A 339 -42.10 -37.12 -28.27
C THR A 339 -42.37 -37.06 -26.78
N THR A 340 -42.27 -38.20 -26.10
CA THR A 340 -42.65 -38.34 -24.68
C THR A 340 -41.45 -38.55 -23.73
N ALA A 341 -40.23 -38.61 -24.28
CA ALA A 341 -39.00 -38.82 -23.51
C ALA A 341 -38.49 -37.50 -22.90
N ASN A 342 -38.74 -37.30 -21.60
CA ASN A 342 -38.01 -36.33 -20.79
C ASN A 342 -36.77 -37.02 -20.18
N SER A 343 -35.67 -37.13 -20.92
CA SER A 343 -34.40 -37.59 -20.33
C SER A 343 -33.56 -36.38 -19.93
N ALA A 344 -33.47 -36.14 -18.62
CA ALA A 344 -32.79 -35.01 -18.01
C ALA A 344 -31.26 -35.21 -17.97
N THR A 345 -30.61 -35.19 -19.14
CA THR A 345 -29.14 -35.10 -19.23
C THR A 345 -28.72 -33.93 -20.12
N ASN A 346 -27.48 -33.48 -19.92
CA ASN A 346 -26.73 -32.39 -20.56
C ASN A 346 -26.95 -32.25 -22.10
N THR A 347 -27.34 -33.34 -22.78
CA THR A 347 -27.73 -33.39 -24.20
C THR A 347 -28.99 -32.56 -24.56
N ARG A 348 -29.85 -32.18 -23.60
CA ARG A 348 -31.07 -31.39 -23.88
C ARG A 348 -30.79 -29.94 -24.28
N CYS A 349 -29.89 -29.25 -23.57
CA CYS A 349 -29.54 -27.86 -23.91
C CYS A 349 -28.90 -27.79 -25.30
N LYS A 350 -28.04 -28.76 -25.63
CA LYS A 350 -27.41 -28.96 -26.95
C LYS A 350 -28.43 -29.03 -28.10
N ALA A 351 -29.57 -29.69 -27.89
CA ALA A 351 -30.59 -29.86 -28.92
C ALA A 351 -31.17 -28.51 -29.40
N CYS A 352 -31.09 -27.48 -28.55
CA CYS A 352 -31.50 -26.13 -28.87
C CYS A 352 -30.30 -25.25 -29.23
N HIS A 353 -29.32 -25.09 -28.34
CA HIS A 353 -28.16 -24.22 -28.57
C HIS A 353 -26.85 -24.83 -28.03
N SER A 354 -25.74 -24.49 -28.69
CA SER A 354 -24.39 -24.69 -28.16
C SER A 354 -24.22 -23.96 -26.81
N TYR A 355 -23.39 -24.46 -25.89
CA TYR A 355 -23.08 -23.71 -24.66
C TYR A 355 -21.72 -24.05 -24.04
N THR A 356 -21.29 -25.32 -24.01
CA THR A 356 -19.94 -25.75 -23.57
C THR A 356 -19.27 -26.63 -24.62
N THR A 357 -17.95 -26.76 -24.60
CA THR A 357 -17.22 -27.76 -25.40
C THR A 357 -17.70 -29.19 -25.12
N ALA A 358 -18.09 -29.49 -23.88
CA ALA A 358 -18.73 -30.75 -23.49
C ALA A 358 -20.07 -31.01 -24.21
N SER A 359 -20.78 -29.95 -24.64
CA SER A 359 -22.01 -30.04 -25.44
C SER A 359 -21.76 -30.22 -26.95
N GLY A 360 -20.50 -30.36 -27.38
CA GLY A 360 -20.07 -30.61 -28.76
C GLY A 360 -19.59 -29.37 -29.53
N ALA A 361 -20.06 -28.17 -29.17
CA ALA A 361 -19.51 -26.91 -29.66
C ALA A 361 -19.78 -25.78 -28.66
N LEU A 362 -18.82 -24.86 -28.54
CA LEU A 362 -19.02 -23.62 -27.79
C LEU A 362 -19.89 -22.64 -28.59
N ILE A 363 -20.61 -21.76 -27.90
CA ILE A 363 -21.17 -20.55 -28.52
C ILE A 363 -20.00 -19.72 -29.11
N ALA A 364 -19.93 -19.64 -30.43
CA ALA A 364 -18.88 -18.88 -31.14
C ALA A 364 -19.28 -17.41 -31.43
N THR A 365 -20.51 -17.01 -31.10
CA THR A 365 -20.98 -15.65 -31.40
C THR A 365 -20.26 -14.60 -30.54
N ASN A 366 -19.87 -13.48 -31.16
CA ASN A 366 -19.20 -12.35 -30.51
C ASN A 366 -17.96 -12.78 -29.70
N LYS A 367 -17.94 -12.54 -28.38
CA LYS A 367 -16.78 -12.83 -27.51
C LYS A 367 -16.99 -14.00 -26.56
N HIS A 368 -18.02 -14.81 -26.78
CA HIS A 368 -18.21 -16.04 -26.00
C HIS A 368 -17.00 -16.96 -26.09
N ALA A 369 -16.33 -17.05 -27.25
CA ALA A 369 -15.07 -17.78 -27.38
C ALA A 369 -14.07 -17.35 -26.31
N LYS A 370 -13.76 -16.06 -26.19
CA LYS A 370 -12.77 -15.60 -25.20
C LYS A 370 -13.19 -15.85 -23.75
N HIS A 371 -14.47 -15.77 -23.44
CA HIS A 371 -14.97 -15.81 -22.07
C HIS A 371 -15.34 -17.22 -21.60
N ALA A 372 -15.75 -18.11 -22.49
CA ALA A 372 -16.34 -19.41 -22.16
C ALA A 372 -15.69 -20.60 -22.87
N ASP A 373 -14.64 -20.43 -23.69
CA ASP A 373 -14.01 -21.49 -24.52
C ASP A 373 -13.45 -22.71 -23.78
N GLY A 374 -13.32 -22.66 -22.46
CA GLY A 374 -12.74 -23.74 -21.68
C GLY A 374 -11.20 -23.72 -21.66
N THR A 375 -10.55 -22.78 -22.36
CA THR A 375 -9.08 -22.72 -22.48
C THR A 375 -8.47 -21.38 -22.06
N THR A 376 -9.19 -20.26 -22.24
CA THR A 376 -8.69 -18.92 -21.88
C THR A 376 -9.15 -18.55 -20.48
N TYR A 377 -10.41 -18.09 -20.32
CA TYR A 377 -10.95 -17.69 -19.00
C TYR A 377 -11.98 -18.68 -18.45
N SER A 378 -12.66 -19.44 -19.31
CA SER A 378 -13.57 -20.53 -18.91
C SER A 378 -14.65 -20.14 -17.89
N PHE A 379 -15.22 -18.94 -18.03
CA PHE A 379 -16.24 -18.45 -17.11
C PHE A 379 -17.55 -19.24 -17.22
N ASN A 380 -18.19 -19.45 -16.07
CA ASN A 380 -19.53 -19.98 -16.01
C ASN A 380 -20.54 -19.01 -16.63
N CYS A 381 -21.55 -19.52 -17.33
CA CYS A 381 -22.60 -18.71 -17.96
C CYS A 381 -23.35 -17.80 -16.97
N ALA A 382 -23.50 -18.25 -15.71
CA ALA A 382 -24.15 -17.49 -14.64
C ALA A 382 -23.42 -16.18 -14.30
N LYS A 383 -22.13 -16.05 -14.64
CA LYS A 383 -21.39 -14.79 -14.46
C LYS A 383 -22.03 -13.62 -15.23
N CYS A 384 -22.62 -13.90 -16.40
CA CYS A 384 -23.29 -12.90 -17.25
C CYS A 384 -24.80 -13.10 -17.37
N HIS A 385 -25.31 -14.29 -17.09
CA HIS A 385 -26.71 -14.68 -17.28
C HIS A 385 -27.34 -15.18 -15.97
N ASN A 386 -27.00 -14.56 -14.85
CA ASN A 386 -27.37 -15.00 -13.50
C ASN A 386 -28.89 -15.09 -13.28
N LEU A 387 -29.68 -14.25 -13.96
CA LEU A 387 -31.14 -14.33 -13.93
C LEU A 387 -31.70 -15.51 -14.74
N THR A 388 -30.93 -16.09 -15.68
CA THR A 388 -31.42 -17.16 -16.58
C THR A 388 -30.88 -18.53 -16.19
N THR A 389 -29.65 -18.61 -15.68
CA THR A 389 -29.00 -19.88 -15.34
C THR A 389 -28.11 -19.74 -14.12
N THR A 390 -28.02 -20.80 -13.30
CA THR A 390 -27.14 -20.87 -12.12
C THR A 390 -25.74 -21.40 -12.43
N ASP A 391 -25.59 -22.20 -13.48
CA ASP A 391 -24.34 -22.92 -13.79
C ASP A 391 -24.09 -23.11 -15.31
N GLY A 392 -24.98 -22.61 -16.18
CA GLY A 392 -24.95 -22.84 -17.63
C GLY A 392 -25.67 -24.11 -18.10
N ALA A 393 -26.13 -24.98 -17.20
CA ALA A 393 -26.87 -26.21 -17.49
C ALA A 393 -28.25 -26.26 -16.81
N THR A 394 -28.45 -25.46 -15.76
CA THR A 394 -29.66 -25.38 -14.92
C THR A 394 -30.33 -24.02 -15.13
N ILE A 395 -31.65 -24.03 -15.34
CA ILE A 395 -32.43 -22.81 -15.62
C ILE A 395 -32.90 -22.21 -14.29
N ALA A 396 -32.46 -20.97 -14.00
CA ALA A 396 -32.75 -20.27 -12.75
C ALA A 396 -34.17 -19.64 -12.76
N ASP A 397 -34.50 -18.94 -13.85
CA ASP A 397 -35.82 -18.34 -14.06
C ASP A 397 -36.34 -18.73 -15.44
N LYS A 398 -37.33 -19.62 -15.44
CA LYS A 398 -37.99 -20.09 -16.66
C LYS A 398 -38.72 -18.99 -17.42
N THR A 399 -39.11 -17.88 -16.78
CA THR A 399 -39.68 -16.72 -17.47
C THR A 399 -38.64 -15.98 -18.29
N LYS A 400 -37.38 -15.93 -17.84
CA LYS A 400 -36.27 -15.28 -18.56
C LYS A 400 -35.68 -16.17 -19.65
N HIS A 401 -35.69 -17.49 -19.47
CA HIS A 401 -35.15 -18.42 -20.46
C HIS A 401 -35.86 -18.34 -21.83
N VAL A 402 -37.18 -18.07 -21.85
CA VAL A 402 -38.00 -18.09 -23.08
C VAL A 402 -38.70 -16.77 -23.40
N ASN A 403 -38.19 -15.62 -22.95
CA ASN A 403 -38.86 -14.32 -23.16
C ASN A 403 -38.51 -13.61 -24.49
N LYS A 404 -37.80 -14.26 -25.42
CA LYS A 404 -37.31 -13.65 -26.67
C LYS A 404 -36.25 -12.55 -26.49
N VAL A 405 -35.70 -12.40 -25.29
CA VAL A 405 -34.66 -11.42 -24.97
C VAL A 405 -33.40 -12.15 -24.48
N LYS A 406 -32.23 -11.65 -24.87
CA LYS A 406 -30.95 -12.11 -24.31
C LYS A 406 -30.73 -11.42 -22.96
N ASN A 407 -31.27 -11.99 -21.89
CA ASN A 407 -31.18 -11.39 -20.55
C ASN A 407 -29.74 -11.50 -20.03
N VAL A 408 -29.00 -10.41 -20.09
CA VAL A 408 -27.69 -10.28 -19.44
C VAL A 408 -27.90 -9.63 -18.09
N ALA A 409 -27.56 -10.36 -17.05
CA ALA A 409 -27.59 -9.90 -15.68
C ALA A 409 -26.38 -10.52 -14.97
N TRP A 410 -25.52 -9.62 -14.51
CA TRP A 410 -24.24 -9.98 -13.93
C TRP A 410 -24.39 -10.61 -12.55
N ASP A 411 -23.36 -11.33 -12.12
CA ASP A 411 -23.23 -11.82 -10.75
C ASP A 411 -23.12 -10.68 -9.72
N SER A 412 -23.15 -11.01 -8.43
CA SER A 412 -23.04 -10.03 -7.35
C SER A 412 -21.72 -9.26 -7.33
N LEU A 413 -20.65 -9.83 -7.90
CA LEU A 413 -19.38 -9.13 -8.06
C LEU A 413 -19.49 -8.02 -9.10
N ASN A 414 -20.41 -8.12 -10.06
CA ASN A 414 -20.54 -7.21 -11.20
C ASN A 414 -21.95 -6.57 -11.28
N SER A 415 -22.66 -6.44 -10.16
CA SER A 415 -24.01 -5.87 -10.06
C SER A 415 -24.15 -4.42 -10.54
N ASP A 416 -23.08 -3.63 -10.53
CA ASP A 416 -22.99 -2.29 -11.13
C ASP A 416 -22.82 -2.31 -12.67
N GLY A 417 -22.59 -3.49 -13.24
CA GLY A 417 -22.51 -3.72 -14.67
C GLY A 417 -23.83 -3.36 -15.35
N SER A 418 -23.77 -2.50 -16.35
CA SER A 418 -24.97 -2.10 -17.09
C SER A 418 -25.53 -3.30 -17.87
N ALA A 419 -26.86 -3.35 -18.01
CA ALA A 419 -27.50 -4.34 -18.85
C ALA A 419 -26.96 -4.22 -20.28
N TYR A 420 -26.50 -5.33 -20.86
CA TYR A 420 -26.10 -5.37 -22.27
C TYR A 420 -27.34 -5.08 -23.13
N VAL A 421 -27.35 -3.94 -23.81
CA VAL A 421 -28.47 -3.52 -24.68
C VAL A 421 -28.22 -3.92 -26.14
N ASN A 422 -26.95 -3.98 -26.59
CA ASN A 422 -26.55 -4.37 -27.95
C ASN A 422 -25.02 -4.53 -28.12
N SER A 423 -24.56 -4.88 -29.32
CA SER A 423 -23.14 -5.15 -29.63
C SER A 423 -22.18 -3.97 -29.46
N VAL A 424 -22.69 -2.74 -29.34
CA VAL A 424 -21.88 -1.52 -29.11
C VAL A 424 -21.79 -1.11 -27.63
N THR A 425 -22.42 -1.87 -26.72
CA THR A 425 -22.36 -1.60 -25.29
C THR A 425 -20.92 -1.79 -24.78
N ALA A 426 -20.34 -0.76 -24.18
CA ALA A 426 -19.00 -0.78 -23.59
C ALA A 426 -19.00 -1.50 -22.24
N CYS A 427 -18.08 -2.44 -22.05
CA CYS A 427 -17.87 -3.14 -20.78
C CYS A 427 -16.77 -2.41 -19.99
N ALA A 428 -17.12 -1.33 -19.28
CA ALA A 428 -16.16 -0.48 -18.57
C ALA A 428 -16.44 -0.33 -17.05
N ASN A 429 -17.47 -1.00 -16.55
CA ASN A 429 -17.97 -0.95 -15.18
C ASN A 429 -18.12 -2.33 -14.55
N ILE A 430 -17.26 -3.27 -14.93
CA ILE A 430 -17.23 -4.62 -14.36
C ILE A 430 -15.80 -4.95 -13.94
N TYR A 431 -15.63 -5.80 -12.94
CA TYR A 431 -14.35 -6.21 -12.38
C TYR A 431 -13.35 -6.67 -13.46
N CYS A 432 -13.79 -7.56 -14.38
CA CYS A 432 -12.94 -8.15 -15.41
C CYS A 432 -12.45 -7.15 -16.47
N HIS A 433 -13.15 -6.03 -16.64
CA HIS A 433 -12.77 -4.94 -17.53
C HIS A 433 -12.62 -3.65 -16.73
N SER A 434 -11.85 -3.75 -15.64
CA SER A 434 -11.45 -2.64 -14.78
C SER A 434 -9.91 -2.58 -14.72
N GLN A 435 -9.35 -1.65 -13.94
CA GLN A 435 -7.91 -1.66 -13.66
C GLN A 435 -7.48 -2.80 -12.71
N GLY A 436 -8.41 -3.63 -12.21
CA GLY A 436 -8.12 -4.70 -11.25
C GLY A 436 -7.56 -4.19 -9.92
N THR A 437 -7.74 -2.89 -9.61
CA THR A 437 -7.14 -2.26 -8.42
C THR A 437 -7.91 -2.61 -7.15
N THR A 438 -9.22 -2.85 -7.25
CA THR A 438 -10.16 -3.13 -6.16
C THR A 438 -11.09 -4.30 -6.50
N PHE A 439 -11.58 -5.01 -5.48
CA PHE A 439 -12.63 -6.03 -5.62
C PHE A 439 -14.02 -5.49 -5.28
N ALA A 440 -14.12 -4.27 -4.76
CA ALA A 440 -15.37 -3.68 -4.32
C ALA A 440 -15.94 -2.72 -5.38
N GLN A 441 -17.24 -2.89 -5.66
CA GLN A 441 -18.03 -1.99 -6.48
C GLN A 441 -18.16 -0.59 -5.86
N PRO A 442 -18.41 0.47 -6.65
CA PRO A 442 -18.48 0.47 -8.13
C PRO A 442 -17.09 0.44 -8.79
N TYR A 443 -16.99 -0.13 -9.98
CA TYR A 443 -15.75 -0.15 -10.80
C TYR A 443 -15.62 1.07 -11.72
N THR A 444 -16.55 2.01 -11.62
CA THR A 444 -16.52 3.28 -12.31
C THR A 444 -15.68 4.31 -11.54
N GLY A 445 -15.08 5.26 -12.27
CA GLY A 445 -14.28 6.35 -11.68
C GLY A 445 -12.76 6.20 -11.84
N ALA A 446 -12.05 7.29 -11.53
CA ALA A 446 -10.60 7.39 -11.71
C ALA A 446 -9.86 6.32 -10.90
N GLY A 447 -8.95 5.59 -11.57
CA GLY A 447 -8.17 4.50 -10.97
C GLY A 447 -8.92 3.16 -10.80
N LYS A 448 -10.19 3.09 -11.22
CA LYS A 448 -11.02 1.87 -11.20
C LYS A 448 -11.45 1.46 -12.61
N ALA A 449 -11.92 2.41 -13.42
CA ALA A 449 -12.30 2.17 -14.82
C ALA A 449 -11.08 1.83 -15.69
N PRO A 450 -11.24 0.95 -16.71
CA PRO A 450 -10.13 0.56 -17.59
C PRO A 450 -9.65 1.77 -18.40
N ASN A 451 -8.37 1.78 -18.77
CA ASN A 451 -7.81 2.84 -19.63
C ASN A 451 -8.41 2.80 -21.04
N THR A 452 -8.78 1.62 -21.52
CA THR A 452 -9.43 1.39 -22.80
C THR A 452 -10.70 0.57 -22.60
N ALA A 453 -11.85 1.19 -22.82
CA ALA A 453 -13.12 0.49 -22.81
C ALA A 453 -13.23 -0.45 -24.01
N VAL A 454 -13.70 -1.67 -23.79
CA VAL A 454 -13.95 -2.66 -24.85
C VAL A 454 -15.45 -2.85 -25.08
N THR A 455 -15.80 -3.25 -26.30
CA THR A 455 -17.18 -3.57 -26.67
C THR A 455 -17.33 -5.06 -26.94
N TRP A 456 -18.50 -5.64 -26.61
CA TRP A 456 -18.77 -7.06 -26.85
C TRP A 456 -18.70 -7.46 -28.33
N GLY A 457 -18.95 -6.54 -29.26
CA GLY A 457 -18.82 -6.78 -30.70
C GLY A 457 -17.44 -6.45 -31.30
N GLY A 458 -16.57 -5.75 -30.57
CA GLY A 458 -15.37 -5.13 -31.13
C GLY A 458 -14.18 -6.07 -31.35
N GLY A 459 -13.28 -5.72 -32.28
CA GLY A 459 -12.04 -6.47 -32.57
C GLY A 459 -10.82 -6.07 -31.74
N GLN A 460 -11.00 -5.34 -30.63
CA GLN A 460 -9.89 -4.75 -29.88
C GLN A 460 -9.01 -5.82 -29.21
N THR A 461 -7.68 -5.68 -29.36
CA THR A 461 -6.70 -6.45 -28.59
C THR A 461 -6.19 -5.57 -27.44
N LEU A 462 -6.27 -6.07 -26.20
CA LEU A 462 -5.81 -5.35 -25.02
C LEU A 462 -4.42 -5.85 -24.60
N ALA A 463 -3.46 -4.93 -24.50
CA ALA A 463 -2.26 -5.13 -23.71
C ALA A 463 -2.53 -4.72 -22.25
N CYS A 464 -1.62 -5.06 -21.31
CA CYS A 464 -1.80 -4.76 -19.89
C CYS A 464 -2.13 -3.27 -19.63
N ASN A 465 -1.49 -2.35 -20.36
CA ASN A 465 -1.73 -0.90 -20.25
C ASN A 465 -3.10 -0.43 -20.74
N GLY A 466 -3.81 -1.26 -21.51
CA GLY A 466 -5.21 -1.02 -21.89
C GLY A 466 -6.19 -1.20 -20.73
N CYS A 467 -5.83 -1.99 -19.71
CA CYS A 467 -6.64 -2.17 -18.51
C CYS A 467 -6.10 -1.35 -17.34
N HIS A 468 -4.83 -1.51 -17.00
CA HIS A 468 -4.21 -0.92 -15.80
C HIS A 468 -2.91 -0.19 -16.13
N GLY A 469 -2.62 0.85 -15.34
CA GLY A 469 -1.43 1.69 -15.49
C GLY A 469 -1.76 3.10 -15.96
N ASN A 470 -0.76 3.96 -16.11
CA ASN A 470 -0.97 5.33 -16.57
C ASN A 470 0.23 5.76 -17.44
N ALA A 471 -0.03 6.46 -18.55
CA ALA A 471 1.00 6.82 -19.53
C ALA A 471 1.99 7.89 -19.03
N ASN A 472 1.85 8.36 -17.79
CA ASN A 472 2.63 9.47 -17.27
C ASN A 472 4.08 9.07 -17.01
N GLY A 473 4.96 9.43 -17.95
CA GLY A 473 6.42 9.47 -17.76
C GLY A 473 7.21 8.27 -18.27
N TYR A 474 6.56 7.27 -18.89
CA TYR A 474 7.24 6.09 -19.45
C TYR A 474 7.09 6.01 -20.98
N THR A 475 8.15 5.57 -21.66
CA THR A 475 8.16 5.38 -23.11
C THR A 475 7.18 4.29 -23.54
N THR A 476 6.39 4.56 -24.58
CA THR A 476 5.48 3.60 -25.21
C THR A 476 6.25 2.37 -25.71
N GLY A 477 5.64 1.18 -25.58
CA GLY A 477 6.26 -0.10 -25.98
C GLY A 477 7.06 -0.82 -24.88
N THR A 478 7.14 -0.27 -23.66
CA THR A 478 7.77 -0.93 -22.51
C THR A 478 6.74 -1.49 -21.53
N TYR A 479 7.08 -2.52 -20.76
CA TYR A 479 6.18 -3.05 -19.72
C TYR A 479 5.79 -2.00 -18.65
N ARG A 480 6.57 -0.92 -18.53
CA ARG A 480 6.40 0.16 -17.54
C ARG A 480 5.14 1.00 -17.77
N VAL A 481 4.60 1.05 -18.99
CA VAL A 481 3.32 1.76 -19.22
C VAL A 481 2.12 1.02 -18.60
N ALA A 482 2.28 -0.27 -18.28
CA ALA A 482 1.25 -1.08 -17.64
C ALA A 482 1.34 -1.08 -16.11
N THR A 483 2.33 -0.40 -15.52
CA THR A 483 2.48 -0.39 -14.06
C THR A 483 1.34 0.37 -13.40
N PRO A 484 0.63 -0.20 -12.41
CA PRO A 484 -0.45 0.52 -11.74
C PRO A 484 0.04 1.78 -11.03
N LEU A 485 -0.51 2.95 -11.38
CA LEU A 485 -0.11 4.26 -10.85
C LEU A 485 -1.22 4.93 -10.03
N TYR A 486 -1.91 4.17 -9.19
CA TYR A 486 -2.84 4.72 -8.20
C TYR A 486 -2.09 5.13 -6.91
N ALA A 487 -2.63 6.11 -6.16
CA ALA A 487 -2.03 6.53 -4.90
C ALA A 487 -2.02 5.39 -3.88
N SER A 488 -0.89 5.18 -3.21
CA SER A 488 -0.83 4.16 -2.15
C SER A 488 -1.85 4.44 -1.05
N GLY A 489 -2.50 3.39 -0.57
CA GLY A 489 -3.54 3.46 0.45
C GLY A 489 -4.96 3.53 -0.12
N SER A 490 -5.13 3.74 -1.43
CA SER A 490 -6.44 3.68 -2.07
C SER A 490 -6.35 3.05 -3.46
N PRO A 491 -6.85 1.81 -3.66
CA PRO A 491 -7.53 0.94 -2.71
C PRO A 491 -6.61 0.09 -1.80
N LYS A 492 -5.28 0.09 -2.06
CA LYS A 492 -4.27 -0.64 -1.26
C LYS A 492 -2.89 -0.01 -1.37
N GLY A 493 -1.89 -0.55 -0.69
CA GLY A 493 -0.49 -0.14 -0.85
C GLY A 493 -0.05 -0.18 -2.33
N ASN A 494 0.66 0.85 -2.79
CA ASN A 494 1.22 0.90 -4.14
C ASN A 494 2.61 1.56 -4.17
N ALA A 495 3.63 0.78 -4.49
CA ALA A 495 5.01 1.22 -4.60
C ALA A 495 5.62 1.02 -5.99
N HIS A 496 4.82 0.70 -7.02
CA HIS A 496 5.33 0.40 -8.35
C HIS A 496 6.25 1.51 -8.91
N GLN A 497 5.80 2.77 -8.79
CA GLN A 497 6.54 3.98 -9.19
C GLN A 497 7.98 4.09 -8.63
N LEU A 498 8.31 3.38 -7.56
CA LEU A 498 9.65 3.37 -6.96
C LEU A 498 10.55 2.24 -7.47
N HIS A 499 9.96 1.21 -8.09
CA HIS A 499 10.68 0.02 -8.57
C HIS A 499 10.84 0.02 -10.10
N VAL A 500 9.91 0.68 -10.82
CA VAL A 500 9.99 0.85 -12.27
C VAL A 500 10.61 2.22 -12.63
N ASP A 501 11.92 2.39 -12.46
CA ASP A 501 12.61 3.65 -12.79
C ASP A 501 12.97 3.77 -14.28
N ALA A 502 12.43 4.79 -14.97
CA ALA A 502 12.63 5.01 -16.42
C ALA A 502 14.10 5.26 -16.81
N ARG A 503 14.96 5.64 -15.85
CA ARG A 503 16.39 5.88 -16.08
C ARG A 503 17.19 4.59 -16.26
N LEU A 504 16.64 3.44 -15.85
CA LEU A 504 17.24 2.13 -16.04
C LEU A 504 16.86 1.55 -17.41
N GLY A 505 17.79 0.81 -18.04
CA GLY A 505 17.47 -0.04 -19.18
C GLY A 505 16.33 -1.02 -18.84
N THR A 506 15.57 -1.47 -19.85
CA THR A 506 14.39 -2.34 -19.66
C THR A 506 14.70 -3.65 -18.94
N ASP A 507 15.95 -4.13 -19.02
CA ASP A 507 16.38 -5.40 -18.41
C ASP A 507 17.17 -5.22 -17.10
N ALA A 508 17.45 -3.97 -16.71
CA ALA A 508 18.29 -3.64 -15.56
C ALA A 508 17.49 -3.31 -14.28
N GLY A 509 16.15 -3.25 -14.37
CA GLY A 509 15.26 -2.86 -13.27
C GLY A 509 14.24 -3.95 -12.91
N ALA A 510 13.41 -3.68 -11.91
CA ALA A 510 12.34 -4.59 -11.54
C ALA A 510 11.29 -4.70 -12.67
N GLN A 511 10.93 -5.92 -13.04
CA GLN A 511 9.94 -6.25 -14.05
C GLN A 511 8.74 -6.99 -13.44
N CYS A 512 7.61 -7.05 -14.14
CA CYS A 512 6.39 -7.69 -13.65
C CYS A 512 6.61 -9.17 -13.31
N LEU A 513 7.35 -9.92 -14.12
CA LEU A 513 7.61 -11.36 -13.95
C LEU A 513 8.46 -11.66 -12.70
N HIS A 514 9.16 -10.68 -12.13
CA HIS A 514 9.89 -10.86 -10.88
C HIS A 514 8.97 -10.97 -9.66
N CYS A 515 7.77 -10.36 -9.73
CA CYS A 515 6.84 -10.27 -8.61
C CYS A 515 5.49 -10.95 -8.88
N HIS A 516 5.11 -11.06 -10.15
CA HIS A 516 3.84 -11.59 -10.62
C HIS A 516 4.04 -12.86 -11.47
N ASN A 517 5.03 -13.71 -11.17
CA ASN A 517 5.34 -14.89 -11.98
C ASN A 517 4.18 -15.89 -12.06
N ALA A 518 3.32 -15.91 -11.04
CA ALA A 518 2.08 -16.69 -11.05
C ALA A 518 1.08 -16.22 -12.13
N THR A 519 1.20 -14.98 -12.61
CA THR A 519 0.26 -14.35 -13.57
C THR A 519 0.90 -14.07 -14.92
N THR A 520 2.18 -13.67 -14.95
CA THR A 520 2.95 -13.37 -16.17
C THR A 520 4.41 -13.80 -16.03
N THR A 521 4.95 -14.49 -17.04
CA THR A 521 6.38 -14.83 -17.13
C THR A 521 7.13 -13.99 -18.17
N THR A 522 6.45 -13.12 -18.93
CA THR A 522 7.04 -12.36 -20.06
C THR A 522 6.96 -10.85 -19.91
N ASN A 523 6.41 -10.34 -18.80
CA ASN A 523 6.06 -8.93 -18.54
C ASN A 523 4.96 -8.31 -19.41
N THR A 524 4.66 -8.93 -20.55
CA THR A 524 3.80 -8.36 -21.60
C THR A 524 2.58 -9.21 -21.91
N SER A 525 2.50 -10.43 -21.37
CA SER A 525 1.39 -11.36 -21.60
C SER A 525 0.96 -12.06 -20.32
N ILE A 526 -0.33 -12.41 -20.23
CA ILE A 526 -0.87 -13.22 -19.13
C ILE A 526 -0.61 -14.69 -19.46
N THR A 527 0.08 -15.39 -18.58
CA THR A 527 0.40 -16.82 -18.74
C THR A 527 -0.57 -17.72 -17.98
N THR A 528 -1.11 -17.24 -16.87
CA THR A 528 -2.12 -17.96 -16.09
C THR A 528 -3.38 -17.11 -15.96
N TYR A 529 -4.30 -17.28 -16.90
CA TYR A 529 -5.54 -16.50 -16.97
C TYR A 529 -6.41 -16.61 -15.71
N ALA A 530 -6.48 -17.79 -15.09
CA ALA A 530 -7.20 -17.99 -13.84
C ALA A 530 -6.69 -17.06 -12.72
N ASN A 531 -5.36 -16.91 -12.58
CA ASN A 531 -4.74 -16.01 -11.59
C ASN A 531 -4.93 -14.53 -11.92
N HIS A 532 -5.30 -14.17 -13.15
CA HIS A 532 -5.57 -12.78 -13.49
C HIS A 532 -6.95 -12.31 -13.03
N VAL A 533 -7.90 -13.24 -12.86
CA VAL A 533 -9.33 -12.93 -12.63
C VAL A 533 -9.93 -13.63 -11.39
N ASN A 534 -9.10 -14.21 -10.53
CA ASN A 534 -9.53 -14.97 -9.33
C ASN A 534 -9.81 -14.10 -8.08
N GLU A 535 -9.94 -12.79 -8.23
CA GLU A 535 -10.23 -11.87 -7.11
C GLU A 535 -9.14 -11.89 -6.01
N THR A 536 -7.91 -12.25 -6.38
CA THR A 536 -6.74 -12.17 -5.49
C THR A 536 -5.59 -11.43 -6.14
N TYR A 537 -4.75 -10.79 -5.32
CA TYR A 537 -3.52 -10.17 -5.79
C TYR A 537 -2.41 -11.23 -5.82
N ASN A 538 -2.34 -11.98 -6.91
CA ASN A 538 -1.33 -13.04 -7.07
C ASN A 538 0.08 -12.43 -7.19
N MET A 539 0.85 -12.63 -6.12
CA MET A 539 2.25 -12.24 -5.98
C MET A 539 3.05 -13.51 -5.74
N ALA A 540 3.90 -13.88 -6.69
CA ALA A 540 4.81 -15.00 -6.57
C ALA A 540 6.13 -14.63 -7.24
N ALA A 541 7.22 -14.71 -6.46
CA ALA A 541 8.56 -14.59 -7.01
C ALA A 541 8.83 -15.76 -7.96
N GLY A 542 9.53 -15.52 -9.06
CA GLY A 542 9.80 -16.60 -10.00
C GLY A 542 10.91 -16.38 -11.00
N SER A 543 11.73 -15.35 -10.81
CA SER A 543 12.87 -15.06 -11.67
C SER A 543 13.94 -14.28 -10.91
N THR A 544 15.12 -14.18 -11.52
CA THR A 544 16.30 -13.56 -10.92
C THR A 544 16.64 -12.26 -11.63
N TYR A 545 16.97 -11.21 -10.88
CA TYR A 545 17.61 -10.00 -11.41
C TYR A 545 18.83 -9.66 -10.55
N ALA A 546 19.80 -8.93 -11.12
CA ALA A 546 21.07 -8.69 -10.46
C ALA A 546 20.88 -7.93 -9.12
N LYS A 547 21.38 -8.53 -8.02
CA LYS A 547 21.59 -7.83 -6.74
C LYS A 547 22.80 -6.94 -6.90
N GLY A 548 22.66 -5.64 -7.06
CA GLY A 548 23.81 -4.82 -7.44
C GLY A 548 24.80 -4.42 -6.35
N ASP A 549 24.96 -5.24 -5.31
CA ASP A 549 26.24 -5.32 -4.56
C ASP A 549 27.16 -6.43 -5.08
N ALA A 550 26.58 -7.45 -5.71
CA ALA A 550 27.29 -8.61 -6.20
C ALA A 550 27.40 -8.51 -7.71
N VAL A 551 28.33 -7.69 -8.18
CA VAL A 551 28.57 -7.52 -9.63
C VAL A 551 29.12 -8.77 -10.32
N ASN A 552 29.38 -9.86 -9.57
CA ASN A 552 29.89 -11.13 -10.10
C ASN A 552 28.98 -12.35 -9.85
N THR A 553 27.79 -12.20 -9.24
CA THR A 553 26.86 -13.33 -9.06
C THR A 553 25.41 -12.89 -9.16
N THR A 554 24.65 -13.48 -10.08
CA THR A 554 23.19 -13.39 -10.11
C THR A 554 22.63 -14.05 -8.84
N VAL A 555 21.96 -13.28 -7.98
CA VAL A 555 21.32 -13.82 -6.77
C VAL A 555 19.82 -13.99 -7.03
N THR A 556 19.27 -15.12 -6.62
CA THR A 556 17.82 -15.35 -6.66
C THR A 556 17.11 -14.41 -5.70
N VAL A 557 16.22 -13.56 -6.22
CA VAL A 557 15.32 -12.76 -5.38
C VAL A 557 14.16 -13.66 -4.95
N ALA A 558 14.24 -14.16 -3.72
CA ALA A 558 13.09 -14.75 -3.05
C ALA A 558 12.34 -13.61 -2.35
N MET A 559 11.13 -13.26 -2.78
CA MET A 559 10.30 -12.26 -2.10
C MET A 559 9.19 -12.98 -1.33
N THR A 560 9.05 -12.68 -0.04
CA THR A 560 7.84 -13.05 0.71
C THR A 560 6.98 -11.81 0.88
N TYR A 561 5.78 -11.84 0.33
CA TYR A 561 4.82 -10.73 0.41
C TYR A 561 3.73 -11.03 1.43
N GLY A 562 3.57 -10.15 2.42
CA GLY A 562 2.47 -10.16 3.38
C GLY A 562 1.45 -9.09 3.03
N TYR A 563 0.24 -9.48 2.63
CA TYR A 563 -0.84 -8.52 2.40
C TYR A 563 -1.36 -7.94 3.72
N ASN A 564 -1.46 -6.61 3.77
CA ASN A 564 -2.15 -5.87 4.84
C ASN A 564 -2.74 -4.56 4.26
N ALA A 565 -4.01 -4.28 4.57
CA ALA A 565 -4.72 -3.07 4.16
C ALA A 565 -4.09 -1.77 4.72
N SER A 566 -3.43 -1.85 5.88
CA SER A 566 -2.74 -0.73 6.54
C SER A 566 -1.28 -0.54 6.10
N GLY A 567 -0.77 -1.39 5.20
CA GLY A 567 0.61 -1.39 4.74
C GLY A 567 1.13 -2.80 4.55
N SER A 568 0.99 -3.32 3.33
CA SER A 568 1.53 -4.62 2.95
C SER A 568 3.06 -4.60 3.09
N THR A 569 3.69 -5.75 3.29
CA THR A 569 5.14 -5.82 3.49
C THR A 569 5.78 -6.82 2.54
N CYS A 570 7.04 -6.57 2.20
CA CYS A 570 7.89 -7.51 1.52
C CYS A 570 9.13 -7.77 2.37
N SER A 571 9.59 -9.01 2.42
CA SER A 571 10.91 -9.36 2.96
C SER A 571 11.79 -9.93 1.86
N ASN A 572 13.11 -9.91 2.09
CA ASN A 572 14.11 -10.39 1.14
C ASN A 572 14.12 -9.64 -0.21
N VAL A 573 13.65 -8.38 -0.21
CA VAL A 573 13.69 -7.48 -1.39
C VAL A 573 14.77 -6.43 -1.16
N SER A 574 15.62 -6.21 -2.18
CA SER A 574 16.55 -5.08 -2.16
C SER A 574 15.84 -3.82 -2.66
N CYS A 575 15.88 -2.73 -1.88
CA CYS A 575 15.27 -1.44 -2.26
C CYS A 575 15.96 -0.76 -3.46
N HIS A 576 17.13 -1.24 -3.89
CA HIS A 576 17.83 -0.73 -5.07
C HIS A 576 18.26 -1.88 -5.99
N PRO A 577 18.17 -1.72 -7.32
CA PRO A 577 18.78 -2.67 -8.27
C PRO A 577 20.31 -2.71 -8.13
N THR A 578 20.93 -1.69 -7.49
CA THR A 578 22.34 -1.73 -7.13
C THR A 578 22.71 -0.94 -5.86
N GLY A 579 23.29 -1.62 -4.85
CA GLY A 579 24.19 -1.06 -3.83
C GLY A 579 23.68 -0.87 -2.38
N LEU A 580 24.00 -1.79 -1.46
CA LEU A 580 24.96 -1.67 -0.35
C LEU A 580 24.91 -3.01 0.45
N GLY A 581 26.04 -3.72 0.50
CA GLY A 581 26.22 -5.16 0.78
C GLY A 581 25.64 -5.79 2.05
N GLN A 582 24.59 -5.25 2.67
CA GLN A 582 23.78 -5.95 3.65
C GLN A 582 22.29 -5.61 3.52
N ALA A 583 21.57 -6.51 2.83
CA ALA A 583 20.14 -6.72 3.03
C ALA A 583 19.92 -8.22 3.22
N THR A 584 20.06 -8.69 4.46
CA THR A 584 19.44 -9.94 4.94
C THR A 584 19.09 -9.84 6.42
N GLY A 585 18.68 -8.64 6.88
CA GLY A 585 18.04 -8.46 8.17
C GLY A 585 16.53 -8.56 8.00
N VAL A 586 15.90 -9.42 8.80
CA VAL A 586 14.50 -9.87 8.92
C VAL A 586 13.38 -8.81 8.86
N ASN A 587 13.66 -7.55 8.54
CA ASN A 587 12.70 -6.47 8.62
C ASN A 587 11.86 -6.39 7.35
N SER A 588 10.55 -6.51 7.54
CA SER A 588 9.54 -6.43 6.50
C SER A 588 9.48 -4.98 5.97
N THR A 589 10.07 -4.70 4.81
CA THR A 589 9.96 -3.40 4.14
C THR A 589 8.50 -3.18 3.76
N LYS A 590 7.95 -1.99 4.04
CA LYS A 590 6.56 -1.66 3.69
C LYS A 590 6.42 -1.46 2.18
N TRP A 591 5.36 -1.97 1.57
CA TRP A 591 5.01 -1.79 0.16
C TRP A 591 3.92 -0.72 0.03
N ASN A 592 4.29 0.55 0.30
CA ASN A 592 3.38 1.71 0.25
C ASN A 592 4.14 2.97 -0.18
N THR A 593 3.59 4.18 -0.04
CA THR A 593 4.29 5.44 -0.41
C THR A 593 5.21 6.01 0.67
N ALA A 594 5.34 5.34 1.82
CA ALA A 594 6.02 5.84 3.00
C ALA A 594 7.16 4.90 3.42
N TYR A 595 8.37 5.20 2.93
CA TYR A 595 9.60 4.53 3.36
C TYR A 595 10.41 5.44 4.27
N ALA A 596 10.87 4.90 5.39
CA ALA A 596 11.97 5.45 6.16
C ALA A 596 13.29 4.95 5.56
N CYS A 597 14.37 5.74 5.68
CA CYS A 597 15.69 5.29 5.22
C CYS A 597 16.12 4.00 5.96
N SER A 598 15.67 3.85 7.21
CA SER A 598 15.88 2.66 8.05
C SER A 598 15.15 1.40 7.57
N ASP A 599 14.12 1.53 6.72
CA ASP A 599 13.39 0.37 6.18
C ASP A 599 14.22 -0.39 5.13
N CYS A 600 15.24 0.26 4.59
CA CYS A 600 16.13 -0.24 3.55
C CYS A 600 17.62 -0.25 3.97
N HIS A 601 18.03 0.66 4.87
CA HIS A 601 19.40 0.78 5.35
C HIS A 601 19.46 0.50 6.86
N ASN A 602 20.36 -0.38 7.30
CA ASN A 602 20.59 -0.63 8.74
C ASN A 602 21.45 0.47 9.40
N ILE A 603 21.11 1.74 9.15
CA ILE A 603 21.81 2.92 9.68
C ILE A 603 20.86 3.62 10.64
N ASN A 604 20.99 3.35 11.94
CA ASN A 604 20.13 3.94 12.97
C ASN A 604 20.65 5.31 13.42
N LEU A 605 20.33 6.35 12.64
CA LEU A 605 20.64 7.77 12.96
C LEU A 605 19.66 8.41 13.96
N THR A 606 18.98 7.57 14.73
CA THR A 606 18.12 7.96 15.86
C THR A 606 18.49 7.21 17.14
N ALA A 607 19.55 6.39 17.12
CA ALA A 607 19.95 5.56 18.24
C ALA A 607 20.47 6.40 19.40
N THR A 608 19.94 6.23 20.60
CA THR A 608 20.49 6.88 21.81
C THR A 608 21.76 6.19 22.35
N THR A 609 22.19 5.10 21.71
CA THR A 609 23.31 4.24 22.14
C THR A 609 24.61 4.46 21.37
N SER A 610 24.61 5.32 20.35
CA SER A 610 25.79 5.59 19.51
C SER A 610 25.90 7.08 19.13
N TYR A 611 27.08 7.49 18.67
CA TYR A 611 27.37 8.87 18.27
C TYR A 611 27.20 9.06 16.76
N HIS A 612 26.45 10.09 16.41
CA HIS A 612 26.18 10.47 15.03
C HIS A 612 25.60 11.89 14.96
N HIS A 613 25.50 12.43 13.74
CA HIS A 613 24.70 13.61 13.48
C HIS A 613 23.22 13.24 13.57
N ALA A 614 22.46 13.90 14.45
CA ALA A 614 21.05 13.58 14.66
C ALA A 614 20.22 13.86 13.40
N MET A 615 19.61 12.81 12.83
CA MET A 615 18.79 12.90 11.62
C MET A 615 17.31 12.65 11.93
N ARG A 616 16.42 13.16 11.07
CA ARG A 616 14.98 12.86 11.13
C ARG A 616 14.60 11.85 10.05
N ASN A 617 13.87 10.83 10.49
CA ASN A 617 13.43 9.72 9.66
C ASN A 617 11.94 9.94 9.28
N TYR A 618 11.65 10.78 8.28
CA TYR A 618 10.28 11.05 7.82
C TYR A 618 10.07 10.61 6.36
N SER A 619 8.84 10.17 6.09
CA SER A 619 8.43 9.33 4.96
C SER A 619 7.40 9.98 4.03
N SER A 620 7.44 11.30 3.78
CA SER A 620 6.48 11.92 2.87
C SER A 620 7.13 12.86 1.86
N GLY A 621 7.07 12.46 0.58
CA GLY A 621 7.33 13.31 -0.59
C GLY A 621 8.82 13.47 -0.92
N SER A 622 9.34 12.62 -1.80
CA SER A 622 10.59 12.87 -2.50
C SER A 622 10.35 13.92 -3.58
N LEU A 623 10.88 15.12 -3.39
CA LEU A 623 11.52 15.85 -4.48
C LEU A 623 12.78 16.48 -3.89
N ASN A 624 13.79 16.62 -4.74
CA ASN A 624 15.08 17.30 -4.56
C ASN A 624 14.93 18.73 -3.99
N LEU A 625 14.42 18.86 -2.77
CA LEU A 625 14.44 20.11 -2.04
C LEU A 625 15.82 20.22 -1.43
N VAL A 626 16.59 21.21 -1.91
CA VAL A 626 17.69 21.77 -1.13
C VAL A 626 17.13 21.99 0.28
N PRO A 627 17.78 21.50 1.33
CA PRO A 627 17.37 21.83 2.69
C PRO A 627 17.21 23.34 2.81
N SER A 628 15.97 23.83 2.91
CA SER A 628 15.70 25.25 3.11
C SER A 628 15.81 25.54 4.61
N GLY A 629 16.56 26.60 4.95
CA GLY A 629 16.86 27.01 6.33
C GLY A 629 18.36 27.13 6.60
N SER A 630 18.75 28.10 7.42
CA SER A 630 20.15 28.33 7.77
C SER A 630 20.65 27.26 8.74
N ALA A 631 21.78 26.61 8.41
CA ALA A 631 22.50 25.77 9.35
C ALA A 631 22.92 26.55 10.61
N ALA A 632 23.18 27.85 10.47
CA ALA A 632 23.63 28.74 11.54
C ALA A 632 22.55 29.06 12.60
N SER A 633 21.25 28.93 12.27
CA SER A 633 20.14 29.23 13.20
C SER A 633 19.49 27.98 13.81
N GLY A 634 19.92 26.77 13.44
CA GLY A 634 19.33 25.52 13.94
C GLY A 634 17.88 25.24 13.48
N THR A 635 17.27 26.15 12.71
CA THR A 635 15.87 26.06 12.26
C THR A 635 15.62 25.00 11.18
N ASN A 636 16.67 24.40 10.61
CA ASN A 636 16.56 23.34 9.60
C ASN A 636 16.20 21.96 10.18
N ALA A 637 15.87 21.85 11.48
CA ALA A 637 15.70 20.58 12.18
C ALA A 637 14.69 19.62 11.50
N VAL A 638 13.69 20.15 10.79
CA VAL A 638 12.70 19.38 10.00
C VAL A 638 13.26 18.77 8.71
N ASN A 639 14.39 19.29 8.20
CA ASN A 639 15.01 18.93 6.92
C ASN A 639 16.27 18.05 7.07
N ARG A 640 16.70 17.67 8.28
CA ARG A 640 17.90 16.84 8.54
C ARG A 640 17.73 15.40 8.03
N ARG A 641 17.98 15.19 6.73
CA ARG A 641 17.91 13.90 6.00
C ARG A 641 19.26 13.57 5.38
N CYS A 642 19.48 12.35 4.89
CA CYS A 642 20.74 11.97 4.22
C CYS A 642 21.10 12.91 3.05
N THR A 643 20.10 13.46 2.35
CA THR A 643 20.29 14.52 1.32
C THR A 643 20.75 15.88 1.86
N MET A 644 20.93 16.04 3.17
CA MET A 644 21.63 17.19 3.75
C MET A 644 23.13 17.12 3.46
N CYS A 645 23.69 15.90 3.45
CA CYS A 645 25.08 15.66 3.12
C CYS A 645 25.25 15.25 1.66
N HIS A 646 24.26 14.55 1.11
CA HIS A 646 24.31 14.01 -0.24
C HIS A 646 23.48 14.82 -1.23
N VAL A 647 23.97 14.94 -2.47
CA VAL A 647 23.23 15.70 -3.51
C VAL A 647 22.01 14.93 -3.99
N ASP A 648 22.12 13.61 -4.15
CA ASP A 648 21.06 12.77 -4.68
C ASP A 648 21.23 11.32 -4.20
N HIS A 649 20.18 10.70 -3.67
CA HIS A 649 20.25 9.31 -3.23
C HIS A 649 20.53 8.31 -4.37
N SER A 650 20.14 8.61 -5.60
CA SER A 650 20.31 7.75 -6.76
C SER A 650 21.75 7.69 -7.27
N VAL A 651 22.62 8.66 -6.96
CA VAL A 651 24.02 8.68 -7.44
C VAL A 651 24.86 7.56 -6.81
N PHE A 652 24.45 6.98 -5.68
CA PHE A 652 25.16 5.83 -5.11
C PHE A 652 25.00 4.55 -5.95
N SER A 653 23.97 4.46 -6.79
CA SER A 653 23.70 3.32 -7.66
C SER A 653 24.64 3.32 -8.87
N PRO A 654 25.46 2.26 -9.07
CA PRO A 654 26.21 2.04 -10.30
C PRO A 654 25.39 2.15 -11.59
N ALA A 655 24.09 1.82 -11.54
CA ALA A 655 23.22 1.82 -12.72
C ALA A 655 22.54 3.17 -13.00
N LEU A 656 22.49 4.08 -12.02
CA LEU A 656 21.77 5.37 -12.11
C LEU A 656 22.69 6.60 -12.11
N SER A 657 23.99 6.45 -11.83
CA SER A 657 24.90 7.60 -11.77
C SER A 657 25.06 8.25 -13.16
N ASN A 658 25.02 9.59 -13.21
CA ASN A 658 25.06 10.43 -14.44
C ASN A 658 26.41 10.43 -15.20
N GLY A 659 27.17 9.33 -15.15
CA GLY A 659 28.43 9.15 -15.86
C GLY A 659 29.38 8.21 -15.11
N THR A 660 30.18 7.44 -15.85
CA THR A 660 31.30 6.65 -15.30
C THR A 660 32.19 7.53 -14.42
N GLY A 661 32.46 7.11 -13.18
CA GLY A 661 33.33 7.84 -12.25
C GLY A 661 32.65 8.93 -11.39
N THR A 662 31.35 9.21 -11.56
CA THR A 662 30.67 10.33 -10.87
C THR A 662 30.16 10.02 -9.47
N ARG A 663 30.09 8.73 -9.08
CA ARG A 663 29.52 8.27 -7.80
C ARG A 663 30.18 8.87 -6.55
N ALA A 664 31.50 9.09 -6.62
CA ALA A 664 32.23 9.75 -5.54
C ALA A 664 31.77 11.20 -5.34
N GLY A 665 31.24 11.83 -6.39
CA GLY A 665 30.68 13.19 -6.41
C GLY A 665 29.38 13.37 -5.63
N ASN A 666 28.91 12.37 -4.88
CA ASN A 666 27.62 12.45 -4.20
C ASN A 666 27.64 13.19 -2.86
N LEU A 667 28.68 13.94 -2.56
CA LEU A 667 28.75 14.75 -1.35
C LEU A 667 28.56 16.21 -1.73
N ARG A 668 27.71 16.94 -1.02
CA ARG A 668 27.50 18.37 -1.30
C ARG A 668 28.80 19.13 -1.08
N THR A 669 29.06 20.13 -1.92
CA THR A 669 30.21 21.02 -1.72
C THR A 669 30.05 21.91 -0.48
N ASN A 670 28.80 22.16 -0.05
CA ASN A 670 28.38 22.92 1.13
C ASN A 670 26.92 22.55 1.46
N ILE A 671 26.47 22.65 2.71
CA ILE A 671 25.08 22.35 3.13
C ILE A 671 23.99 23.08 2.31
N SER A 672 24.27 24.27 1.78
CA SER A 672 23.33 25.05 0.95
C SER A 672 23.43 24.76 -0.57
N SER A 673 24.40 23.96 -1.00
CA SER A 673 24.73 23.73 -2.41
C SER A 673 24.04 22.49 -2.97
N THR A 674 23.57 22.54 -4.21
CA THR A 674 23.13 21.36 -5.00
C THR A 674 24.29 20.66 -5.71
N THR A 675 25.47 21.26 -5.73
CA THR A 675 26.64 20.76 -6.44
C THR A 675 27.32 19.66 -5.64
N GLY A 676 27.64 18.57 -6.34
CA GLY A 676 28.33 17.42 -5.79
C GLY A 676 29.85 17.53 -5.92
N ALA A 677 30.60 16.95 -5.00
CA ALA A 677 32.04 16.84 -5.03
C ALA A 677 32.50 15.48 -4.49
N SER A 678 33.65 15.04 -5.00
CA SER A 678 34.32 13.80 -4.60
C SER A 678 35.27 14.02 -3.41
N SER A 679 34.97 14.99 -2.56
CA SER A 679 35.77 15.34 -1.39
C SER A 679 34.89 15.91 -0.28
N ASP A 680 35.21 15.60 0.97
CA ASP A 680 34.53 16.17 2.15
C ASP A 680 35.07 17.56 2.57
N PHE A 681 36.22 17.94 2.02
CA PHE A 681 36.86 19.24 2.22
C PHE A 681 37.32 19.86 0.89
N ILE A 682 37.08 21.16 0.72
CA ILE A 682 37.44 21.90 -0.50
C ILE A 682 38.09 23.23 -0.08
N LYS A 683 39.42 23.31 -0.26
CA LYS A 683 40.24 24.46 0.17
C LYS A 683 39.91 25.77 -0.56
N SER A 684 39.49 25.70 -1.83
CA SER A 684 39.46 26.86 -2.74
C SER A 684 38.26 27.80 -2.61
N ALA A 685 37.17 27.42 -1.93
CA ALA A 685 36.07 28.34 -1.59
C ALA A 685 34.91 27.68 -0.83
N SER A 686 34.54 26.43 -1.14
CA SER A 686 33.25 25.89 -0.71
C SER A 686 33.23 25.34 0.71
N GLU A 687 34.36 25.36 1.42
CA GLU A 687 34.64 24.81 2.76
C GLU A 687 34.40 23.29 2.93
N GLY A 688 33.69 22.65 2.01
CA GLY A 688 33.28 21.25 2.10
C GLY A 688 32.06 21.07 3.00
N ILE A 689 31.39 19.92 2.89
CA ILE A 689 30.17 19.67 3.66
C ILE A 689 30.40 19.72 5.17
N CYS A 690 31.54 19.21 5.65
CA CYS A 690 31.82 19.14 7.08
C CYS A 690 31.97 20.54 7.69
N ILE A 691 32.87 21.37 7.17
CA ILE A 691 33.10 22.73 7.70
C ILE A 691 31.87 23.60 7.53
N SER A 692 31.03 23.39 6.50
CA SER A 692 29.81 24.18 6.33
C SER A 692 28.82 24.04 7.50
N CYS A 693 28.90 22.92 8.24
CA CYS A 693 28.13 22.65 9.46
C CYS A 693 28.92 22.96 10.75
N HIS A 694 30.25 22.91 10.70
CA HIS A 694 31.13 23.06 11.86
C HIS A 694 31.78 24.44 12.00
N LYS A 695 31.60 25.37 11.06
CA LYS A 695 32.17 26.72 11.13
C LYS A 695 31.59 27.63 12.23
N THR A 696 30.45 27.23 12.81
CA THR A 696 29.77 27.91 13.91
C THR A 696 29.33 26.88 14.94
N ALA A 697 29.33 27.25 16.22
CA ALA A 697 28.84 26.37 17.28
C ALA A 697 27.32 26.19 17.12
N LEU A 698 26.86 24.93 17.03
CA LEU A 698 25.46 24.57 16.92
C LEU A 698 25.01 23.81 18.16
N THR A 699 23.78 24.04 18.62
CA THR A 699 23.21 23.27 19.73
C THR A 699 23.03 21.80 19.34
N LYS A 700 23.51 20.91 20.20
CA LYS A 700 23.41 19.47 20.01
C LYS A 700 22.01 18.97 20.37
N ASP A 701 21.42 18.13 19.51
CA ASP A 701 20.25 17.30 19.87
C ASP A 701 20.69 16.17 20.81
N THR A 702 20.24 16.16 22.06
CA THR A 702 20.60 15.15 23.07
C THR A 702 19.61 14.00 23.17
N THR A 703 18.52 14.03 22.39
CA THR A 703 17.42 13.06 22.49
C THR A 703 17.52 11.91 21.50
N LYS A 704 18.34 12.06 20.46
CA LYS A 704 18.43 11.12 19.32
C LYS A 704 19.83 10.58 19.05
N ARG A 705 20.76 10.77 19.98
CA ARG A 705 22.12 10.25 19.94
C ARG A 705 22.63 10.02 21.36
N LYS A 706 23.69 9.22 21.50
CA LYS A 706 24.43 9.13 22.76
C LYS A 706 24.99 10.50 23.12
N THR A 707 24.81 10.92 24.38
CA THR A 707 25.35 12.20 24.87
C THR A 707 26.85 12.07 25.10
N ASP A 708 27.60 13.12 24.74
CA ASP A 708 29.02 13.27 25.08
C ASP A 708 29.24 14.21 26.28
N GLY A 709 28.15 14.72 26.88
CA GLY A 709 28.22 15.67 28.01
C GLY A 709 28.23 17.13 27.57
N ASN A 710 28.31 17.39 26.27
CA ASN A 710 28.46 18.73 25.72
C ASN A 710 27.19 19.19 24.99
N ALA A 711 26.83 20.47 25.15
CA ALA A 711 25.64 21.08 24.59
C ALA A 711 25.83 21.64 23.17
N THR A 712 27.07 21.82 22.69
CA THR A 712 27.36 22.45 21.39
C THR A 712 28.36 21.65 20.55
N THR A 713 28.34 21.86 19.24
CA THR A 713 29.32 21.28 18.29
C THR A 713 30.65 22.02 18.32
N SER A 714 31.74 21.30 18.10
CA SER A 714 33.08 21.86 17.93
C SER A 714 33.13 22.80 16.71
N VAL A 715 33.89 23.89 16.85
CA VAL A 715 34.04 24.92 15.81
C VAL A 715 35.33 24.71 15.03
N VAL A 716 35.21 24.52 13.72
CA VAL A 716 36.34 24.43 12.77
C VAL A 716 35.99 25.27 11.54
N THR A 717 36.79 26.29 11.24
CA THR A 717 36.59 27.15 10.07
C THR A 717 37.53 26.76 8.92
N LEU A 718 37.23 27.24 7.71
CA LEU A 718 38.08 27.02 6.54
C LEU A 718 39.51 27.53 6.77
N ASP A 719 39.66 28.74 7.33
CA ASP A 719 40.98 29.35 7.58
C ASP A 719 41.81 28.55 8.59
N ILE A 720 41.14 28.05 9.64
CA ILE A 720 41.77 27.23 10.68
C ILE A 720 42.32 25.94 10.06
N TYR A 721 41.48 25.17 9.36
CA TYR A 721 41.88 23.86 8.86
C TYR A 721 42.78 23.92 7.62
N SER A 722 42.66 24.95 6.78
CA SER A 722 43.43 25.08 5.53
C SER A 722 44.95 25.16 5.71
N SER A 723 45.40 25.49 6.92
CA SER A 723 46.81 25.61 7.30
C SER A 723 47.31 24.44 8.17
N ALA A 724 46.42 23.53 8.57
CA ALA A 724 46.75 22.40 9.43
C ALA A 724 47.61 21.36 8.71
N ALA A 725 48.56 20.74 9.43
CA ALA A 725 49.39 19.67 8.91
C ALA A 725 48.58 18.40 8.56
N HIS A 726 47.42 18.23 9.19
CA HIS A 726 46.48 17.13 8.91
C HIS A 726 45.56 17.42 7.72
N GLN A 727 45.64 18.57 7.06
CA GLN A 727 44.85 18.87 5.86
C GLN A 727 45.47 18.19 4.62
N TYR A 728 45.14 16.93 4.39
CA TYR A 728 45.52 16.16 3.19
C TYR A 728 44.48 15.09 2.86
N ASN A 729 44.41 14.66 1.61
CA ASN A 729 43.42 13.69 1.18
C ASN A 729 43.96 12.27 1.31
N THR A 730 43.09 11.35 1.73
CA THR A 730 43.25 9.91 1.59
C THR A 730 42.24 9.44 0.56
N THR A 731 42.66 8.66 -0.42
CA THR A 731 41.78 8.26 -1.52
C THR A 731 41.12 6.91 -1.24
N SER A 732 39.85 6.80 -1.57
CA SER A 732 39.12 5.53 -1.64
C SER A 732 38.46 5.43 -3.00
N THR A 733 38.68 4.33 -3.72
CA THR A 733 38.05 4.11 -5.04
C THR A 733 36.81 3.23 -4.86
N MET A 734 35.67 3.73 -5.33
CA MET A 734 34.41 3.01 -5.24
C MET A 734 34.46 1.77 -6.13
N VAL A 735 34.08 0.62 -5.59
CA VAL A 735 33.96 -0.62 -6.36
C VAL A 735 32.94 -0.43 -7.48
N ASN A 736 33.30 -0.87 -8.70
CA ASN A 736 32.50 -0.77 -9.92
C ASN A 736 32.19 0.68 -10.37
N GLY A 737 32.96 1.15 -11.35
CA GLY A 737 32.89 2.51 -11.92
C GLY A 737 34.12 3.40 -11.68
N GLY A 738 35.07 2.96 -10.84
CA GLY A 738 36.40 3.59 -10.69
C GLY A 738 36.41 5.00 -10.07
N ALA A 739 35.27 5.48 -9.56
CA ALA A 739 35.15 6.80 -8.96
C ALA A 739 36.03 6.91 -7.71
N THR A 740 36.90 7.92 -7.64
CA THR A 740 37.77 8.15 -6.47
C THR A 740 37.16 9.21 -5.57
N PHE A 741 36.94 8.87 -4.30
CA PHE A 741 36.59 9.80 -3.23
C PHE A 741 37.85 10.21 -2.46
N ASN A 742 37.95 11.50 -2.15
CA ASN A 742 39.04 12.12 -1.41
C ASN A 742 38.58 12.41 0.03
N ALA A 743 38.85 11.48 0.94
CA ALA A 743 38.55 11.64 2.35
C ALA A 743 39.62 12.52 3.03
N ASN A 744 39.21 13.67 3.56
CA ASN A 744 40.08 14.56 4.33
C ASN A 744 39.60 14.68 5.77
N CYS A 745 38.34 15.07 5.99
CA CYS A 745 37.73 15.05 7.33
C CYS A 745 37.38 13.61 7.76
N SER A 746 36.77 12.85 6.86
CA SER A 746 36.26 11.49 7.10
C SER A 746 37.36 10.43 7.22
N LYS A 747 38.62 10.77 6.92
CA LYS A 747 39.74 9.89 7.25
C LYS A 747 39.86 9.76 8.78
N CYS A 748 39.70 10.85 9.52
CA CYS A 748 39.73 10.81 10.99
C CYS A 748 38.36 10.51 11.56
N HIS A 749 37.35 11.20 11.04
CA HIS A 749 35.96 11.00 11.46
C HIS A 749 35.32 9.89 10.63
N ASN A 750 35.40 8.64 11.07
CA ASN A 750 34.63 7.55 10.46
C ASN A 750 34.06 6.60 11.52
N GLY A 751 32.90 6.04 11.19
CA GLY A 751 32.14 5.13 12.02
C GLY A 751 32.10 3.72 11.43
N LYS A 752 31.97 2.72 12.32
CA LYS A 752 31.87 1.29 11.96
C LYS A 752 30.74 0.57 12.73
N THR A 753 29.85 1.28 13.41
CA THR A 753 28.83 0.63 14.26
C THR A 753 27.65 0.16 13.40
N GLY A 754 27.62 -1.12 13.05
CA GLY A 754 26.55 -1.76 12.28
C GLY A 754 26.73 -1.69 10.76
N GLU A 755 27.79 -1.05 10.27
CA GLU A 755 28.17 -1.00 8.85
C GLU A 755 29.29 -2.02 8.58
N VAL A 756 29.00 -3.02 7.73
CA VAL A 756 29.96 -4.10 7.41
C VAL A 756 30.71 -3.90 6.09
N ALA A 757 30.30 -2.94 5.26
CA ALA A 757 30.89 -2.76 3.95
C ALA A 757 32.17 -1.93 4.08
N ASN A 758 33.32 -2.59 3.95
CA ASN A 758 34.59 -1.89 3.78
C ASN A 758 34.70 -1.41 2.32
N PHE A 759 34.89 -0.12 2.09
CA PHE A 759 35.29 0.38 0.77
C PHE A 759 36.79 0.20 0.62
N GLN A 760 37.21 -0.79 -0.18
CA GLN A 760 38.63 -1.12 -0.40
C GLN A 760 39.42 -1.37 0.90
N ASN A 761 38.87 -2.21 1.78
CA ASN A 761 39.44 -2.56 3.09
C ASN A 761 39.57 -1.39 4.09
N ARG A 762 38.97 -0.22 3.81
CA ARG A 762 38.93 0.94 4.72
C ARG A 762 37.52 1.53 4.81
N SER A 763 37.17 2.13 5.95
CA SER A 763 35.93 2.90 6.10
C SER A 763 36.25 4.38 6.08
N THR A 764 35.54 5.14 5.24
CA THR A 764 35.52 6.62 5.24
C THR A 764 34.09 7.14 5.45
N ALA A 765 33.22 6.31 6.03
CA ALA A 765 31.80 6.64 6.25
C ALA A 765 31.60 7.29 7.63
N VAL A 766 30.81 8.37 7.69
CA VAL A 766 30.58 9.21 8.90
C VAL A 766 29.21 8.97 9.55
N HIS A 767 28.54 7.85 9.25
CA HIS A 767 27.14 7.69 9.63
C HIS A 767 26.95 7.37 11.11
N ASN A 768 27.68 6.39 11.66
CA ASN A 768 27.45 5.93 13.02
C ASN A 768 28.72 5.40 13.70
N SER A 769 29.06 5.92 14.87
CA SER A 769 30.24 5.51 15.64
C SER A 769 29.93 5.14 17.08
N GLY A 770 30.72 4.20 17.62
CA GLY A 770 30.74 3.88 19.04
C GLY A 770 31.58 4.85 19.88
N SER A 771 32.41 5.68 19.22
CA SER A 771 33.30 6.67 19.85
C SER A 771 32.71 8.08 19.78
N ARG A 772 32.82 8.85 20.87
CA ARG A 772 32.31 10.23 20.99
C ARG A 772 32.83 11.20 19.93
N HIS A 773 34.09 11.03 19.52
CA HIS A 773 34.74 11.87 18.51
C HIS A 773 34.47 11.39 17.07
N ILE A 774 33.63 10.37 16.90
CA ILE A 774 33.38 9.69 15.63
C ILE A 774 34.72 9.20 15.03
N LEU A 775 35.69 8.84 15.89
CA LEU A 775 37.01 8.43 15.45
C LEU A 775 37.02 7.02 14.90
N GLY A 776 37.72 6.86 13.77
CA GLY A 776 37.96 5.55 13.17
C GLY A 776 38.95 4.71 13.96
N ALA A 777 38.72 3.40 14.04
CA ALA A 777 39.62 2.48 14.76
C ALA A 777 40.97 2.21 14.03
N LEU A 778 41.13 2.63 12.77
CA LEU A 778 42.34 2.48 11.94
C LEU A 778 43.10 1.14 12.10
N GLY A 779 42.44 0.04 11.76
CA GLY A 779 43.05 -1.29 11.87
C GLY A 779 43.14 -1.86 13.30
N ALA A 780 42.66 -1.14 14.32
CA ALA A 780 42.37 -1.67 15.64
C ALA A 780 41.01 -2.42 15.65
N ALA A 781 40.80 -3.25 16.68
CA ALA A 781 39.51 -3.87 16.95
C ALA A 781 38.53 -2.86 17.59
N ALA A 782 37.26 -2.82 17.17
CA ALA A 782 36.16 -2.17 17.92
C ALA A 782 34.77 -2.66 17.42
N PRO A 783 33.73 -2.66 18.29
CA PRO A 783 33.07 -1.39 18.61
C PRO A 783 33.02 -1.04 20.12
N GLY A 784 33.24 0.24 20.43
CA GLY A 784 33.25 0.86 21.76
C GLY A 784 33.88 2.27 21.72
N GLU A 785 34.02 2.95 22.87
CA GLU A 785 34.85 4.16 22.97
C GLU A 785 36.31 3.79 22.64
N PHE A 786 36.93 4.55 21.74
CA PHE A 786 38.27 4.28 21.21
C PHE A 786 39.23 5.36 21.73
N PRO A 787 40.27 4.98 22.51
CA PRO A 787 41.21 5.96 23.06
C PRO A 787 41.89 6.79 21.96
N GLU A 788 41.88 8.11 22.12
CA GLU A 788 42.39 9.10 21.18
C GLU A 788 43.88 8.91 20.88
N GLU A 789 44.70 8.55 21.88
CA GLU A 789 46.14 8.29 21.73
C GLU A 789 46.39 7.15 20.75
N ASN A 790 45.57 6.11 20.80
CA ASN A 790 45.69 4.96 19.92
C ASN A 790 45.38 5.34 18.47
N PHE A 791 44.55 6.36 18.23
CA PHE A 791 44.37 6.94 16.89
C PHE A 791 45.68 7.56 16.41
N CYS A 792 46.24 8.46 17.21
CA CYS A 792 47.47 9.21 16.90
C CYS A 792 48.66 8.27 16.64
N TYR A 793 48.85 7.26 17.49
CA TYR A 793 49.95 6.29 17.36
C TYR A 793 49.89 5.46 16.08
N ARG A 794 48.74 5.34 15.40
CA ARG A 794 48.68 4.64 14.11
C ARG A 794 49.52 5.33 13.04
N CYS A 795 49.61 6.65 13.10
CA CYS A 795 50.41 7.45 12.19
C CYS A 795 51.77 7.81 12.82
N HIS A 796 51.79 8.17 14.11
CA HIS A 796 52.94 8.68 14.85
C HIS A 796 53.73 7.60 15.61
N SER A 797 53.89 6.43 15.00
CA SER A 797 54.76 5.32 15.46
C SER A 797 55.73 4.91 14.35
N ASN A 798 56.70 4.04 14.64
CA ASN A 798 57.41 3.29 13.61
C ASN A 798 56.65 2.01 13.24
N ALA A 799 56.90 1.44 12.06
CA ALA A 799 56.22 0.23 11.59
C ALA A 799 56.45 -0.99 12.50
N ALA A 800 57.58 -1.02 13.21
CA ALA A 800 57.93 -2.08 14.15
C ALA A 800 57.35 -1.89 15.57
N ASP A 801 56.88 -0.68 15.92
CA ASP A 801 56.42 -0.36 17.26
C ASP A 801 55.28 -1.28 17.71
N ALA A 802 55.19 -1.54 19.01
CA ALA A 802 54.26 -2.49 19.62
C ALA A 802 52.81 -1.96 19.73
N ILE A 803 52.31 -1.37 18.65
CA ILE A 803 50.89 -1.02 18.50
C ILE A 803 50.09 -2.28 18.12
N GLY A 804 49.01 -2.59 18.85
CA GLY A 804 48.14 -3.74 18.53
C GLY A 804 47.41 -3.56 17.19
N GLY A 805 46.78 -4.59 16.60
CA GLY A 805 46.03 -4.46 15.33
C GLY A 805 46.90 -4.32 14.07
N VAL A 806 46.31 -3.88 12.95
CA VAL A 806 47.02 -3.75 11.66
C VAL A 806 47.98 -2.56 11.71
N LYS A 807 49.28 -2.84 11.53
CA LYS A 807 50.35 -1.84 11.51
C LYS A 807 50.48 -1.17 10.14
N LYS A 808 51.08 0.01 10.12
CA LYS A 808 51.45 0.69 8.88
C LYS A 808 52.63 0.00 8.19
N THR A 809 52.77 0.22 6.88
CA THR A 809 53.70 -0.54 6.03
C THR A 809 55.16 -0.05 6.06
N ALA A 810 55.42 1.20 6.45
CA ALA A 810 56.76 1.77 6.53
C ALA A 810 56.86 2.88 7.59
N ASN A 811 58.06 3.14 8.11
CA ASN A 811 58.28 4.15 9.15
C ASN A 811 57.86 5.55 8.69
N ALA A 812 58.29 6.00 7.52
CA ALA A 812 58.01 7.33 6.99
C ALA A 812 56.55 7.53 6.51
N ASN A 813 55.71 6.50 6.60
CA ASN A 813 54.32 6.59 6.16
C ASN A 813 53.38 7.00 7.29
N ASP A 814 52.27 7.66 6.97
CA ASP A 814 51.08 7.63 7.82
C ASP A 814 50.39 6.26 7.72
N TRP A 815 49.36 6.01 8.55
CA TRP A 815 48.66 4.73 8.50
C TRP A 815 47.99 4.48 7.15
N TYR A 816 47.52 5.54 6.48
CA TYR A 816 46.85 5.44 5.18
C TYR A 816 47.82 5.13 4.03
N GLY A 817 49.10 5.45 4.18
CA GLY A 817 50.06 5.48 3.07
C GLY A 817 49.87 6.68 2.13
N ALA A 818 49.10 7.70 2.56
CA ALA A 818 48.88 8.93 1.79
C ALA A 818 50.01 9.94 2.00
N VAL A 819 50.65 9.92 3.16
CA VAL A 819 51.86 10.68 3.47
C VAL A 819 53.01 9.69 3.60
N THR A 820 54.08 9.85 2.83
CA THR A 820 55.22 8.90 2.79
C THR A 820 56.56 9.50 3.21
N ASN A 821 56.55 10.73 3.72
CA ASN A 821 57.73 11.50 4.09
C ASN A 821 57.65 12.06 5.52
N MET A 822 56.99 11.34 6.43
CA MET A 822 57.00 11.68 7.86
C MET A 822 58.44 11.63 8.39
N THR A 823 58.84 12.68 9.12
CA THR A 823 60.17 12.73 9.73
C THR A 823 60.30 11.70 10.85
N ALA A 824 61.53 11.27 11.14
CA ALA A 824 61.80 10.38 12.28
C ALA A 824 61.29 10.93 13.61
N ARG A 825 61.32 12.26 13.79
CA ARG A 825 60.75 12.94 14.96
C ARG A 825 59.24 12.77 15.05
N SER A 826 58.54 12.79 13.92
CA SER A 826 57.09 12.62 13.86
C SER A 826 56.65 11.18 14.11
N THR A 827 57.49 10.19 13.79
CA THR A 827 57.18 8.76 13.93
C THR A 827 57.71 8.17 15.24
N GLY A 828 58.61 8.87 15.94
CA GLY A 828 59.14 8.46 17.24
C GLY A 828 58.23 8.73 18.45
N ILE A 829 57.02 9.31 18.27
CA ILE A 829 56.15 9.74 19.38
C ILE A 829 55.74 8.56 20.27
N TYR A 830 55.32 7.44 19.69
CA TYR A 830 54.93 6.26 20.46
C TYR A 830 56.05 5.79 21.40
N SER A 831 57.28 5.73 20.88
CA SER A 831 58.47 5.30 21.63
C SER A 831 58.79 6.25 22.79
N ALA A 832 58.60 7.57 22.61
CA ALA A 832 58.82 8.54 23.69
C ALA A 832 57.89 8.29 24.89
N PHE A 833 56.64 7.88 24.64
CA PHE A 833 55.68 7.53 25.69
C PHE A 833 55.88 6.12 26.28
N GLN A 834 56.85 5.34 25.80
CA GLN A 834 57.26 4.10 26.47
C GLN A 834 58.29 4.33 27.58
N LYS A 835 58.90 5.52 27.65
CA LYS A 835 59.93 5.86 28.65
C LYS A 835 59.37 5.94 30.07
N THR A 836 60.26 5.81 31.05
CA THR A 836 59.92 5.72 32.49
C THR A 836 59.25 7.00 33.01
N SER A 837 59.82 8.18 32.72
CA SER A 837 59.24 9.47 33.10
C SER A 837 58.52 10.08 31.91
N LYS A 838 57.21 10.29 32.01
CA LYS A 838 56.37 10.75 30.90
C LYS A 838 55.09 11.41 31.37
N HIS A 839 54.45 12.17 30.50
CA HIS A 839 53.06 12.54 30.71
C HIS A 839 52.17 11.29 30.54
N PRO A 840 51.23 11.02 31.46
CA PRO A 840 50.46 9.77 31.52
C PRO A 840 49.32 9.68 30.48
N VAL A 841 49.60 9.97 29.20
CA VAL A 841 48.59 9.97 28.13
C VAL A 841 47.90 8.62 27.91
N GLY A 842 48.59 7.50 28.19
CA GLY A 842 48.00 6.16 28.09
C GLY A 842 47.25 5.69 29.35
N THR A 843 47.19 6.51 30.41
CA THR A 843 46.49 6.18 31.67
C THR A 843 45.05 6.68 31.68
N TYR A 844 44.79 7.73 30.91
CA TYR A 844 43.47 8.30 30.71
C TYR A 844 42.97 7.90 29.31
N SER A 845 41.67 7.82 29.13
CA SER A 845 41.08 7.54 27.82
C SER A 845 39.68 8.13 27.76
N ASN A 846 39.36 8.82 26.66
CA ASN A 846 38.09 9.46 26.39
C ASN A 846 37.67 10.47 27.48
N LYS A 847 38.65 11.15 28.10
CA LYS A 847 38.40 12.21 29.08
C LYS A 847 38.34 13.58 28.41
N HIS A 848 39.10 13.80 27.35
CA HIS A 848 39.12 15.04 26.60
C HIS A 848 37.72 15.37 26.05
N ASP A 849 37.32 16.63 26.23
CA ASP A 849 36.15 17.23 25.57
C ASP A 849 36.55 18.57 24.92
N ALA A 850 35.94 18.87 23.79
CA ALA A 850 36.10 20.14 23.10
C ALA A 850 35.66 21.37 23.94
N VAL A 851 34.95 21.19 25.06
CA VAL A 851 34.40 22.28 25.92
C VAL A 851 35.05 22.32 27.31
N GLU A 852 36.31 21.90 27.43
CA GLU A 852 37.09 22.02 28.66
C GLU A 852 37.59 23.46 28.91
N THR A 853 36.66 24.36 29.23
CA THR A 853 36.94 25.80 29.37
C THR A 853 37.11 26.24 30.82
N ALA A 854 37.03 25.32 31.79
CA ALA A 854 37.01 25.63 33.21
C ALA A 854 37.94 24.72 34.02
N SER A 855 38.34 25.18 35.21
CA SER A 855 39.23 24.43 36.12
C SER A 855 38.67 23.08 36.55
N THR A 856 37.34 22.97 36.66
CA THR A 856 36.65 21.72 37.01
C THR A 856 36.87 20.60 35.99
N SER A 857 37.19 20.94 34.74
CA SER A 857 37.50 19.97 33.69
C SER A 857 38.90 19.34 33.84
N PHE A 858 39.78 19.95 34.63
CA PHE A 858 41.17 19.52 34.80
C PHE A 858 41.55 19.24 36.27
N SER A 859 40.59 19.20 37.18
CA SER A 859 40.83 19.04 38.62
C SER A 859 40.12 17.82 39.22
N GLY A 860 40.56 17.39 40.41
CA GLY A 860 39.97 16.25 41.12
C GLY A 860 40.03 14.95 40.29
N THR A 861 38.89 14.27 40.13
CA THR A 861 38.76 13.04 39.33
C THR A 861 38.84 13.29 37.82
N GLU A 862 38.67 14.53 37.38
CA GLU A 862 38.76 14.93 35.98
C GLU A 862 40.18 15.39 35.60
N ARG A 863 41.15 15.35 36.52
CA ARG A 863 42.53 15.67 36.18
C ARG A 863 43.12 14.59 35.26
N HIS A 864 43.35 14.95 33.99
CA HIS A 864 43.88 14.05 32.97
C HIS A 864 44.89 14.76 32.05
N VAL A 865 45.52 13.97 31.19
CA VAL A 865 46.28 14.46 30.04
C VAL A 865 46.13 13.45 28.91
N GLU A 866 45.69 13.92 27.75
CA GLU A 866 45.51 13.19 26.50
C GLU A 866 46.23 13.96 25.38
N CYS A 867 46.38 13.35 24.19
CA CYS A 867 47.08 14.01 23.08
C CYS A 867 46.43 15.35 22.69
N GLU A 868 45.10 15.42 22.73
CA GLU A 868 44.32 16.57 22.30
C GLU A 868 44.31 17.72 23.32
N ASP A 869 44.69 17.45 24.58
CA ASP A 869 44.87 18.49 25.60
C ASP A 869 46.04 19.44 25.30
N CYS A 870 47.01 18.95 24.53
CA CYS A 870 48.24 19.66 24.18
C CYS A 870 48.31 20.00 22.69
N HIS A 871 47.60 19.26 21.84
CA HIS A 871 47.60 19.43 20.40
C HIS A 871 46.19 19.60 19.85
N ASN A 872 45.99 20.56 18.95
CA ASN A 872 44.73 20.66 18.24
C ASN A 872 44.91 20.12 16.81
N PRO A 873 44.43 18.89 16.48
CA PRO A 873 44.67 18.28 15.18
C PRO A 873 44.08 19.10 14.01
N HIS A 874 43.09 19.97 14.27
CA HIS A 874 42.47 20.85 13.29
C HIS A 874 43.26 22.13 13.01
N GLN A 875 44.26 22.51 13.82
CA GLN A 875 45.02 23.76 13.64
C GLN A 875 46.54 23.61 13.70
N ALA A 876 47.03 22.52 14.31
CA ALA A 876 48.45 22.24 14.44
C ALA A 876 49.11 22.21 13.06
N THR A 877 50.23 22.93 12.92
CA THR A 877 50.99 23.02 11.67
C THR A 877 52.34 22.34 11.82
N LYS A 878 53.06 22.14 10.70
CA LYS A 878 54.43 21.60 10.75
C LYS A 878 55.41 22.50 11.54
N THR A 879 55.15 23.81 11.59
CA THR A 879 56.00 24.80 12.27
C THR A 879 55.54 25.12 13.69
N ASN A 880 54.26 24.91 14.00
CA ASN A 880 53.69 25.11 15.33
C ASN A 880 52.71 23.98 15.65
N ALA A 881 53.24 22.91 16.26
CA ALA A 881 52.46 21.73 16.65
C ALA A 881 51.46 22.02 17.79
N LEU A 882 51.64 23.12 18.54
CA LEU A 882 50.80 23.51 19.68
C LEU A 882 49.70 24.50 19.30
N ARG A 883 49.66 24.95 18.04
CA ARG A 883 48.66 25.91 17.58
C ARG A 883 47.25 25.37 17.81
N GLY A 884 46.39 26.17 18.40
CA GLY A 884 45.00 25.83 18.69
C GLY A 884 44.79 25.06 19.99
N ALA A 885 45.85 24.70 20.72
CA ALA A 885 45.73 24.09 22.03
C ALA A 885 45.22 25.10 23.07
N THR A 886 44.55 24.61 24.11
CA THR A 886 44.09 25.45 25.23
C THR A 886 45.18 25.63 26.26
N GLY A 887 45.20 26.79 26.91
CA GLY A 887 46.18 27.11 27.95
C GLY A 887 45.74 28.26 28.84
N LEU A 888 46.60 28.62 29.79
CA LEU A 888 46.37 29.71 30.73
C LEU A 888 47.40 30.81 30.55
N ASN A 889 46.93 32.04 30.60
CA ASN A 889 47.78 33.21 30.74
C ASN A 889 47.69 33.74 32.17
N PRO A 890 48.74 33.63 32.99
CA PRO A 890 48.74 34.17 34.35
C PRO A 890 48.91 35.70 34.33
N THR A 891 48.38 36.37 35.34
CA THR A 891 48.74 37.76 35.67
C THR A 891 50.13 37.81 36.30
N THR A 892 50.71 38.99 36.41
CA THR A 892 52.04 39.22 37.00
C THR A 892 51.91 40.02 38.30
N PRO A 893 51.44 39.39 39.40
CA PRO A 893 51.33 40.07 40.69
C PRO A 893 52.70 40.28 41.34
N ALA A 894 52.74 40.89 42.53
CA ALA A 894 53.98 41.07 43.29
C ALA A 894 54.72 39.74 43.52
N ALA A 895 56.06 39.79 43.65
CA ALA A 895 56.91 38.62 43.84
C ALA A 895 56.40 37.68 44.96
N GLY A 896 56.37 36.38 44.69
CA GLY A 896 55.86 35.35 45.62
C GLY A 896 54.34 35.31 45.80
N SER A 897 53.57 36.12 45.07
CA SER A 897 52.09 36.10 45.12
C SER A 897 51.50 35.18 44.06
N THR A 898 50.35 34.58 44.36
CA THR A 898 49.60 33.72 43.44
C THR A 898 48.99 34.53 42.29
N PRO A 899 49.29 34.19 41.03
CA PRO A 899 48.64 34.78 39.85
C PRO A 899 47.15 34.45 39.76
N THR A 900 46.41 35.32 39.07
CA THR A 900 45.10 34.99 38.51
C THR A 900 45.25 34.56 37.05
N TYR A 901 44.31 33.76 36.52
CA TYR A 901 44.47 33.11 35.22
C TYR A 901 43.36 33.49 34.24
N THR A 902 43.76 33.76 32.99
CA THR A 902 42.85 33.89 31.86
C THR A 902 43.00 32.68 30.94
N PHE A 903 41.90 32.00 30.64
CA PHE A 903 41.89 30.90 29.68
C PHE A 903 42.06 31.43 28.25
N VAL A 904 42.97 30.84 27.48
CA VAL A 904 43.38 31.32 26.16
C VAL A 904 43.70 30.17 25.21
N THR A 905 43.78 30.48 23.92
CA THR A 905 44.28 29.56 22.89
C THR A 905 45.73 29.88 22.55
N VAL A 906 46.54 28.85 22.36
CA VAL A 906 47.93 28.96 21.90
C VAL A 906 47.97 29.28 20.41
N THR A 907 48.65 30.35 20.05
CA THR A 907 48.75 30.82 18.66
C THR A 907 50.18 30.72 18.12
N ASN A 908 51.18 30.80 19.00
CA ASN A 908 52.60 30.76 18.66
C ASN A 908 53.32 29.64 19.44
N ALA A 909 54.32 29.00 18.83
CA ALA A 909 55.11 27.93 19.44
C ALA A 909 55.85 28.38 20.73
N ASP A 910 56.18 29.68 20.85
CA ASP A 910 56.79 30.28 22.05
C ASP A 910 55.84 30.40 23.25
N GLU A 911 54.56 30.11 23.05
CA GLU A 911 53.51 30.18 24.06
C GLU A 911 53.23 28.83 24.74
N GLN A 912 54.12 27.84 24.56
CA GLN A 912 53.96 26.49 25.15
C GLN A 912 53.74 26.48 26.67
N TYR A 913 54.24 27.50 27.37
CA TYR A 913 54.06 27.64 28.82
C TYR A 913 52.59 27.72 29.23
N LYS A 914 51.74 28.29 28.37
CA LYS A 914 50.31 28.40 28.61
C LYS A 914 49.67 27.03 28.80
N ILE A 915 50.15 26.03 28.06
CA ILE A 915 49.69 24.63 28.17
C ILE A 915 50.17 24.03 29.49
N CYS A 916 51.46 24.21 29.82
CA CYS A 916 52.03 23.71 31.08
C CYS A 916 51.28 24.27 32.30
N PHE A 917 50.98 25.57 32.30
CA PHE A 917 50.26 26.21 33.39
C PHE A 917 48.83 25.73 33.55
N LYS A 918 48.20 25.20 32.51
CA LYS A 918 46.88 24.56 32.62
C LYS A 918 46.87 23.46 33.67
N CYS A 919 47.94 22.66 33.78
CA CYS A 919 47.97 21.46 34.64
C CYS A 919 48.95 21.56 35.83
N HIS A 920 49.88 22.52 35.80
CA HIS A 920 50.94 22.69 36.81
C HIS A 920 50.77 23.97 37.65
N THR A 921 49.55 24.47 37.74
CA THR A 921 49.18 25.58 38.62
C THR A 921 48.05 25.15 39.55
N ASP A 922 47.73 26.00 40.52
CA ASP A 922 46.57 25.83 41.39
C ASP A 922 45.23 25.94 40.64
N TRP A 923 45.22 26.42 39.38
CA TRP A 923 44.01 26.47 38.55
C TRP A 923 43.38 25.10 38.35
N ALA A 924 44.16 24.05 38.06
CA ALA A 924 43.68 22.67 37.91
C ALA A 924 43.73 21.88 39.23
N GLY A 925 44.04 22.53 40.35
CA GLY A 925 44.42 21.85 41.58
C GLY A 925 45.82 21.23 41.49
N LEU A 926 46.62 21.41 42.54
CA LEU A 926 47.97 20.87 42.59
C LEU A 926 47.94 19.36 42.81
N GLY A 927 48.71 18.63 42.01
CA GLY A 927 48.99 17.22 42.29
C GLY A 927 49.80 17.07 43.58
N THR A 928 49.72 15.90 44.20
CA THR A 928 50.43 15.60 45.45
C THR A 928 51.93 15.85 45.29
N GLY A 929 52.50 16.72 46.13
CA GLY A 929 53.93 17.05 46.11
C GLY A 929 54.38 17.97 44.96
N THR A 930 53.46 18.59 44.21
CA THR A 930 53.78 19.53 43.12
C THR A 930 53.67 20.99 43.56
N GLN A 931 54.51 21.84 42.99
CA GLN A 931 54.54 23.29 43.25
C GLN A 931 53.70 24.04 42.21
N ASN A 932 53.13 25.19 42.59
CA ASN A 932 52.46 26.08 41.66
C ASN A 932 53.50 26.78 40.76
N LEU A 933 53.63 26.33 39.51
CA LEU A 933 54.64 26.85 38.60
C LEU A 933 54.40 28.32 38.21
N ALA A 934 53.17 28.81 38.22
CA ALA A 934 52.90 30.21 37.91
C ALA A 934 53.37 31.17 39.03
N VAL A 935 53.41 30.71 40.28
CA VAL A 935 54.05 31.46 41.39
C VAL A 935 55.56 31.47 41.21
N ALA A 936 56.13 30.32 40.88
CA ALA A 936 57.56 30.12 40.79
C ALA A 936 58.16 30.94 39.61
N PHE A 937 57.52 30.88 38.45
CA PHE A 937 57.87 31.63 37.24
C PHE A 937 57.19 33.01 37.15
N ASN A 938 56.61 33.52 38.24
CA ASN A 938 56.08 34.88 38.25
C ASN A 938 57.19 35.84 37.83
N THR A 939 56.94 36.62 36.78
CA THR A 939 57.95 37.51 36.19
C THR A 939 58.44 38.58 37.17
N SER A 940 57.68 38.87 38.22
CA SER A 940 58.10 39.77 39.30
C SER A 940 59.16 39.16 40.24
N ASN A 941 59.43 37.85 40.15
CA ASN A 941 60.48 37.19 40.91
C ASN A 941 61.86 37.49 40.31
N ASP A 942 62.88 37.59 41.17
CA ASP A 942 64.26 37.72 40.71
C ASP A 942 64.71 36.37 40.09
N SER A 943 64.87 36.32 38.76
CA SER A 943 65.40 35.17 38.01
C SER A 943 66.57 35.59 37.13
N TYR A 944 67.56 34.71 37.01
CA TYR A 944 68.69 34.86 36.06
C TYR A 944 68.44 34.13 34.74
N HIS A 945 67.42 33.28 34.70
CA HIS A 945 67.04 32.47 33.55
C HIS A 945 65.64 32.89 33.08
N TRP A 946 65.61 33.54 31.94
CA TRP A 946 64.39 34.05 31.33
C TRP A 946 63.60 32.95 30.62
N VAL A 947 62.62 32.42 31.33
CA VAL A 947 61.67 31.44 30.80
C VAL A 947 60.38 32.20 30.48
N GLU A 948 59.73 31.88 29.35
CA GLU A 948 58.40 32.42 29.01
C GLU A 948 58.38 33.93 28.64
N THR A 949 57.63 34.79 29.33
CA THR A 949 57.44 36.22 29.00
C THR A 949 58.10 37.17 29.99
N ASP A 950 59.05 36.71 30.82
CA ASP A 950 59.62 37.51 31.94
C ASP A 950 60.44 38.75 31.54
N ARG A 951 60.76 38.92 30.25
CA ARG A 951 61.66 39.97 29.76
C ARG A 951 61.23 41.39 30.11
N GLY A 952 59.93 41.62 30.36
CA GLY A 952 59.42 42.92 30.80
C GLY A 952 59.74 43.28 32.26
N ALA A 953 60.11 42.28 33.08
CA ALA A 953 60.33 42.42 34.52
C ALA A 953 61.77 42.13 34.97
N ALA A 954 62.63 41.65 34.06
CA ALA A 954 64.05 41.46 34.33
C ALA A 954 64.69 42.79 34.76
N LYS A 955 65.12 42.87 36.03
CA LYS A 955 66.02 43.91 36.54
C LYS A 955 67.43 43.75 35.95
N ALA A 956 67.55 43.72 34.63
CA ALA A 956 68.82 43.77 33.92
C ALA A 956 69.38 45.19 34.08
N SER A 957 70.11 45.42 35.18
CA SER A 957 70.84 46.66 35.38
C SER A 957 71.99 46.73 34.39
N THR A 958 72.02 47.79 33.59
CA THR A 958 72.93 48.00 32.45
C THR A 958 74.30 48.60 32.83
N SER A 959 74.78 48.47 34.08
CA SER A 959 76.03 49.11 34.53
C SER A 959 77.02 48.15 35.16
N TYR A 960 78.25 48.11 34.65
CA TYR A 960 79.36 47.23 35.03
C TYR A 960 80.31 47.92 36.05
N GLY A 961 80.75 47.27 37.15
CA GLY A 961 81.73 47.90 38.07
C GLY A 961 82.44 46.97 39.07
N THR A 962 83.75 47.19 39.31
CA THR A 962 84.79 46.38 40.03
C THR A 962 84.51 45.98 41.51
N PHE A 963 84.91 44.77 41.93
CA PHE A 963 84.79 44.26 43.33
C PHE A 963 85.83 44.93 44.26
N ASN A 964 85.40 45.57 45.36
CA ASN A 964 86.27 46.04 46.45
C ASN A 964 85.70 45.59 47.81
N HIS A 965 86.53 44.97 48.65
CA HIS A 965 86.10 44.16 49.81
C HIS A 965 86.18 44.90 51.16
N THR A 966 86.08 46.24 51.19
CA THR A 966 86.30 47.01 52.42
C THR A 966 85.10 47.80 52.93
N THR A 967 83.94 47.75 52.27
CA THR A 967 82.69 48.31 52.81
C THR A 967 81.47 47.48 52.39
N VAL A 968 80.59 47.17 53.35
CA VAL A 968 79.28 46.52 53.10
C VAL A 968 78.44 47.45 52.22
N PRO A 969 78.05 47.08 50.98
CA PRO A 969 77.32 47.98 50.09
C PRO A 969 75.81 47.94 50.38
N THR A 970 75.23 49.09 50.73
CA THR A 970 73.78 49.32 50.81
C THR A 970 73.15 49.79 49.48
N LYS A 971 73.85 49.63 48.35
CA LYS A 971 73.34 49.92 47.00
C LYS A 971 73.76 48.86 45.99
N SER A 972 72.82 48.54 45.09
CA SER A 972 72.94 47.63 43.96
C SER A 972 74.28 47.72 43.24
N TYR A 973 75.02 46.61 43.19
CA TYR A 973 76.08 46.42 42.20
C TYR A 973 76.00 45.03 41.58
N THR A 974 76.46 44.99 40.33
CA THR A 974 76.00 44.21 39.20
C THR A 974 77.15 43.36 38.69
N TYR A 975 76.99 42.04 38.74
CA TYR A 975 78.04 41.11 38.26
C TYR A 975 77.52 39.89 37.53
N VAL A 976 76.30 39.94 36.99
CA VAL A 976 75.61 38.72 36.52
C VAL A 976 75.50 38.59 35.01
N ASP A 977 76.44 39.18 34.26
CA ASP A 977 76.53 39.01 32.80
C ASP A 977 77.47 37.87 32.37
N ALA A 978 77.99 37.07 33.29
CA ALA A 978 79.12 36.18 33.01
C ALA A 978 78.83 34.66 33.05
N MET A 979 77.56 34.26 32.96
CA MET A 979 77.17 32.87 32.68
C MET A 979 76.38 32.74 31.37
N MET A 980 76.77 33.48 30.34
CA MET A 980 76.10 33.37 29.04
C MET A 980 76.22 31.93 28.49
N PRO A 981 75.11 31.31 28.05
CA PRO A 981 75.16 30.02 27.38
C PRO A 981 76.00 30.15 26.11
N ARG A 982 76.95 29.24 25.88
CA ARG A 982 77.73 29.22 24.64
C ARG A 982 77.30 28.05 23.79
N HIS A 983 76.17 28.23 23.12
CA HIS A 983 75.88 27.45 21.93
C HIS A 983 76.79 28.00 20.82
N ALA A 984 77.69 27.17 20.27
CA ALA A 984 78.71 27.60 19.29
C ALA A 984 78.15 28.24 18.00
N ALA A 985 76.82 28.18 17.80
CA ALA A 985 76.11 28.69 16.63
C ALA A 985 75.39 30.04 16.83
N LEU A 986 75.43 30.65 18.02
CA LEU A 986 74.72 31.90 18.30
C LEU A 986 75.69 32.98 18.79
N THR A 987 75.54 34.20 18.29
CA THR A 987 76.28 35.37 18.79
C THR A 987 75.80 35.74 20.19
N ASP A 988 76.65 36.42 20.96
CA ASP A 988 76.26 36.92 22.29
C ASP A 988 75.00 37.81 22.25
N ALA A 989 74.80 38.57 21.17
CA ALA A 989 73.59 39.36 20.98
C ALA A 989 72.34 38.48 20.76
N GLN A 990 72.47 37.40 20.01
CA GLN A 990 71.40 36.41 19.81
C GLN A 990 71.11 35.62 21.08
N LEU A 991 72.13 35.28 21.88
CA LEU A 991 71.98 34.58 23.15
C LEU A 991 71.31 35.44 24.22
N ARG A 992 71.64 36.74 24.27
CA ARG A 992 70.90 37.73 25.10
C ARG A 992 69.45 37.95 24.64
N ALA A 993 69.11 37.53 23.41
CA ALA A 993 67.79 37.66 22.81
C ALA A 993 67.06 36.31 22.60
N ALA A 994 67.64 35.18 23.00
CA ALA A 994 67.06 33.83 22.90
C ALA A 994 66.24 33.42 24.14
N LYS A 995 64.90 33.52 24.04
CA LYS A 995 63.94 33.12 25.08
C LYS A 995 64.06 31.63 25.41
N MET A 996 64.11 31.27 26.69
CA MET A 996 64.00 29.86 27.10
C MET A 996 62.55 29.43 27.22
N ARG A 997 62.32 28.17 26.85
CA ARG A 997 61.06 27.46 26.88
C ARG A 997 61.17 26.35 27.92
N CYS A 998 60.05 25.96 28.52
CA CYS A 998 60.01 24.80 29.43
C CYS A 998 60.64 23.54 28.80
N THR A 999 60.59 23.42 27.47
CA THR A 999 61.06 22.27 26.70
C THR A 999 62.57 22.27 26.42
N ASP A 1000 63.25 23.37 26.72
CA ASP A 1000 64.71 23.42 26.69
C ASP A 1000 65.30 22.60 27.85
N CYS A 1001 64.54 22.48 28.96
CA CYS A 1001 64.87 21.67 30.12
C CYS A 1001 64.07 20.35 30.17
N HIS A 1002 62.82 20.37 29.72
CA HIS A 1002 61.90 19.22 29.78
C HIS A 1002 61.61 18.62 28.41
N GLY A 1003 62.14 17.42 28.14
CA GLY A 1003 61.95 16.77 26.85
C GLY A 1003 62.65 15.43 26.77
N SER A 1004 62.66 14.87 25.56
CA SER A 1004 63.38 13.64 25.25
C SER A 1004 64.86 13.76 25.62
N ASP A 1005 65.37 12.77 26.35
CA ASP A 1005 66.79 12.61 26.65
C ASP A 1005 67.61 12.17 25.44
N ALA A 1006 68.91 12.49 25.45
CA ALA A 1006 69.80 12.24 24.32
C ALA A 1006 70.32 10.79 24.22
N ALA A 1007 69.78 9.84 25.00
CA ALA A 1007 70.00 8.39 24.81
C ALA A 1007 69.67 7.90 23.38
N ASP A 1008 68.95 8.73 22.62
CA ASP A 1008 68.44 8.47 21.27
C ASP A 1008 69.32 9.05 20.13
N GLY A 1009 70.57 9.43 20.37
CA GLY A 1009 71.54 9.69 19.29
C GLY A 1009 71.42 11.05 18.55
N GLY A 1010 70.83 12.08 19.18
CA GLY A 1010 71.19 13.48 18.91
C GLY A 1010 70.56 14.21 17.71
N VAL A 1011 69.73 13.63 16.84
CA VAL A 1011 69.04 14.45 15.78
C VAL A 1011 67.63 14.01 15.38
N ALA A 1012 67.17 12.85 15.81
CA ALA A 1012 65.93 12.22 15.33
C ALA A 1012 64.85 12.02 16.42
N VAL A 1013 64.94 12.71 17.56
CA VAL A 1013 63.99 12.58 18.66
C VAL A 1013 62.78 13.52 18.56
N PRO A 1014 61.59 13.07 18.98
CA PRO A 1014 60.47 13.96 19.25
C PRO A 1014 60.85 15.15 20.14
N GLU A 1015 60.56 16.36 19.67
CA GLU A 1015 60.68 17.58 20.47
C GLU A 1015 59.44 17.74 21.37
N GLY A 1016 59.62 18.28 22.58
CA GLY A 1016 58.54 18.47 23.55
C GLY A 1016 58.57 17.45 24.71
N PRO A 1017 57.73 17.67 25.75
CA PRO A 1017 57.84 16.96 27.02
C PRO A 1017 57.06 15.63 26.99
N HIS A 1018 57.26 14.78 25.98
CA HIS A 1018 56.54 13.51 25.85
C HIS A 1018 57.01 12.48 26.90
N GLY A 1019 58.31 12.21 26.92
CA GLY A 1019 58.93 11.31 27.89
C GLY A 1019 60.46 11.30 27.84
N SER A 1020 61.08 10.90 28.95
CA SER A 1020 62.52 10.78 29.19
C SER A 1020 62.77 9.54 30.07
N THR A 1021 63.95 8.93 29.97
CA THR A 1021 64.37 7.93 30.95
C THR A 1021 64.77 8.57 32.28
N VAL A 1022 64.98 9.90 32.30
CA VAL A 1022 65.30 10.70 33.49
C VAL A 1022 64.04 11.25 34.13
N ALA A 1023 63.97 11.21 35.47
CA ALA A 1023 62.84 11.73 36.25
C ALA A 1023 62.50 13.19 35.92
N ASN A 1024 61.23 13.56 36.08
CA ASN A 1024 60.65 14.87 35.73
C ASN A 1024 60.79 15.24 34.24
N ILE A 1025 60.91 14.24 33.37
CA ILE A 1025 61.02 14.40 31.91
C ILE A 1025 62.23 15.31 31.57
N LEU A 1026 63.34 15.17 32.29
CA LEU A 1026 64.49 16.05 32.09
C LEU A 1026 65.27 15.69 30.82
N LYS A 1027 65.65 16.72 30.08
CA LYS A 1027 66.53 16.64 28.91
C LYS A 1027 67.98 16.68 29.38
N VAL A 1028 68.74 15.61 29.15
CA VAL A 1028 70.17 15.53 29.48
C VAL A 1028 71.02 15.12 28.28
N PRO A 1029 72.32 15.45 28.25
CA PRO A 1029 73.27 14.97 27.24
C PRO A 1029 73.35 13.44 27.17
N ALA A 1030 73.77 12.91 26.01
CA ALA A 1030 73.84 11.47 25.76
C ALA A 1030 74.87 10.82 26.69
N GLY A 1031 74.55 9.64 27.24
CA GLY A 1031 75.43 8.95 28.20
C GLY A 1031 75.39 9.53 29.62
N SER A 1032 74.40 10.35 29.94
CA SER A 1032 74.22 10.84 31.31
C SER A 1032 73.97 9.69 32.29
N PRO A 1033 74.73 9.58 33.39
CA PRO A 1033 74.49 8.57 34.42
C PRO A 1033 73.31 8.94 35.34
N TYR A 1034 72.73 10.13 35.17
CA TYR A 1034 71.73 10.65 36.09
C TYR A 1034 70.33 10.23 35.67
N THR A 1035 69.66 9.51 36.57
CA THR A 1035 68.26 9.11 36.42
C THR A 1035 67.31 9.99 37.23
N THR A 1036 67.84 10.84 38.14
CA THR A 1036 67.10 11.80 38.97
C THR A 1036 67.81 13.15 39.06
N TRP A 1037 67.12 14.17 39.56
CA TRP A 1037 67.74 15.45 39.92
C TRP A 1037 68.96 15.23 40.82
N ASN A 1038 70.13 15.70 40.39
CA ASN A 1038 71.36 15.62 41.15
C ASN A 1038 71.81 17.01 41.60
N SER A 1039 71.87 17.23 42.91
CA SER A 1039 72.35 18.47 43.53
C SER A 1039 73.85 18.46 43.84
N THR A 1040 74.61 17.49 43.33
CA THR A 1040 76.04 17.32 43.61
C THR A 1040 76.95 17.63 42.41
N VAL A 1041 76.37 18.25 41.37
CA VAL A 1041 77.02 18.50 40.08
C VAL A 1041 78.13 19.53 40.23
N LYS A 1042 79.34 19.23 39.79
CA LYS A 1042 80.55 20.03 40.02
C LYS A 1042 81.16 20.52 38.71
N TYR A 1043 82.14 21.42 38.84
CA TYR A 1043 83.02 21.81 37.75
C TYR A 1043 83.66 20.57 37.09
N GLY A 1044 83.60 20.47 35.75
CA GLY A 1044 84.12 19.34 34.99
C GLY A 1044 83.12 18.23 34.68
N ASP A 1045 81.95 18.21 35.33
CA ASP A 1045 80.85 17.33 34.92
C ASP A 1045 80.34 17.74 33.54
N THR A 1046 79.97 16.78 32.69
CA THR A 1046 79.52 17.05 31.30
C THR A 1046 78.06 16.63 31.04
N ASN A 1047 77.42 16.01 32.01
CA ASN A 1047 76.32 15.07 31.74
C ASN A 1047 74.98 15.47 32.39
N VAL A 1048 74.77 16.75 32.68
CA VAL A 1048 73.59 17.30 33.40
C VAL A 1048 72.88 18.31 32.49
N TRP A 1049 71.56 18.52 32.69
CA TRP A 1049 70.75 19.39 31.82
C TRP A 1049 71.30 20.82 31.66
N CYS A 1050 71.99 21.37 32.67
CA CYS A 1050 72.65 22.68 32.59
C CYS A 1050 73.61 22.75 31.39
N PHE A 1051 74.29 21.65 31.07
CA PHE A 1051 75.26 21.56 30.00
C PHE A 1051 74.65 21.40 28.60
N ASN A 1052 73.32 21.35 28.49
CA ASN A 1052 72.64 21.53 27.20
C ASN A 1052 72.89 22.95 26.64
N CYS A 1053 73.10 23.93 27.52
CA CYS A 1053 73.27 25.34 27.16
C CYS A 1053 74.59 25.94 27.66
N HIS A 1054 75.16 25.41 28.76
CA HIS A 1054 76.41 25.90 29.35
C HIS A 1054 77.61 25.02 28.98
N ASN A 1055 78.79 25.64 28.85
CA ASN A 1055 80.04 24.90 28.64
C ASN A 1055 80.57 24.33 29.97
N PRO A 1056 80.81 23.01 30.08
CA PRO A 1056 81.25 22.35 31.33
C PRO A 1056 82.64 22.78 31.84
N SER A 1057 83.48 23.36 30.97
CA SER A 1057 84.81 23.86 31.32
C SER A 1057 84.82 25.29 31.86
N PHE A 1058 83.72 26.04 31.70
CA PHE A 1058 83.50 27.38 32.23
C PHE A 1058 84.66 28.38 32.01
N THR A 1059 85.51 28.20 30.99
CA THR A 1059 86.80 28.90 30.83
C THR A 1059 86.70 30.41 30.60
N THR A 1060 85.49 30.96 30.49
CA THR A 1060 85.23 32.36 30.14
C THR A 1060 84.09 32.97 30.95
N THR A 1061 83.84 32.49 32.17
CA THR A 1061 82.70 32.93 32.99
C THR A 1061 82.88 34.30 33.63
N GLY A 1062 83.86 35.12 33.24
CA GLY A 1062 84.22 36.40 33.88
C GLY A 1062 84.62 36.31 35.37
N PHE A 1063 84.40 35.15 36.00
CA PHE A 1063 84.66 34.82 37.38
C PHE A 1063 86.11 34.33 37.49
N SER A 1064 87.03 35.29 37.44
CA SER A 1064 88.47 35.06 37.47
C SER A 1064 89.18 36.02 38.42
N THR A 1065 90.21 35.55 39.12
CA THR A 1065 91.18 36.40 39.81
C THR A 1065 92.56 36.16 39.21
N GLY A 1066 93.28 37.24 38.87
CA GLY A 1066 94.62 37.14 38.27
C GLY A 1066 94.68 36.36 36.95
N GLY A 1067 93.61 36.35 36.15
CA GLY A 1067 93.53 35.61 34.87
C GLY A 1067 93.20 34.12 34.98
N SER A 1068 93.07 33.58 36.20
CA SER A 1068 92.71 32.17 36.44
C SER A 1068 91.21 32.02 36.70
N ASN A 1069 90.58 31.02 36.07
CA ASN A 1069 89.17 30.68 36.30
C ASN A 1069 88.97 30.20 37.74
N LEU A 1070 88.14 30.90 38.51
CA LEU A 1070 87.84 30.57 39.90
C LEU A 1070 87.04 29.26 40.05
N HIS A 1071 86.23 28.87 39.07
CA HIS A 1071 85.55 27.58 39.07
C HIS A 1071 86.54 26.42 39.03
N ALA A 1072 87.63 26.58 38.27
CA ALA A 1072 88.68 25.57 38.13
C ALA A 1072 89.66 25.55 39.32
N THR A 1073 89.88 26.70 39.97
CA THR A 1073 90.97 26.88 40.94
C THR A 1073 90.55 26.99 42.40
N LYS A 1074 89.32 27.48 42.68
CA LYS A 1074 88.82 27.73 44.05
C LYS A 1074 87.52 26.98 44.37
N HIS A 1075 86.70 26.67 43.37
CA HIS A 1075 85.42 25.98 43.55
C HIS A 1075 85.39 24.57 42.95
N ASN A 1076 86.55 24.03 42.56
CA ASN A 1076 86.68 22.64 42.13
C ASN A 1076 86.31 21.71 43.31
N GLY A 1077 85.28 20.88 43.13
CA GLY A 1077 84.76 20.00 44.18
C GLY A 1077 83.45 20.46 44.85
N PHE A 1078 83.03 21.73 44.67
CA PHE A 1078 81.74 22.23 45.17
C PHE A 1078 80.64 22.06 44.15
N ALA A 1079 79.47 21.61 44.61
CA ALA A 1079 78.32 21.48 43.74
C ALA A 1079 77.84 22.87 43.25
N CYS A 1080 77.57 23.02 41.97
CA CYS A 1080 77.11 24.25 41.34
C CYS A 1080 75.88 24.82 42.07
N GLN A 1081 75.02 23.97 42.61
CA GLN A 1081 73.79 24.34 43.33
C GLN A 1081 74.06 25.05 44.68
N TYR A 1082 75.28 25.05 45.21
CA TYR A 1082 75.64 25.84 46.39
C TYR A 1082 75.70 27.34 46.09
N CYS A 1083 76.04 27.71 44.86
CA CYS A 1083 76.24 29.10 44.45
C CYS A 1083 75.26 29.54 43.35
N HIS A 1084 74.80 28.61 42.52
CA HIS A 1084 73.83 28.84 41.45
C HIS A 1084 72.46 28.29 41.84
N LEU A 1085 71.42 28.70 41.09
CA LEU A 1085 70.02 28.40 41.39
C LEU A 1085 69.80 26.88 41.60
N ALA A 1086 69.60 26.47 42.85
CA ALA A 1086 69.33 25.08 43.23
C ALA A 1086 67.92 24.59 42.82
N ILE A 1087 67.03 25.51 42.40
CA ILE A 1087 65.73 25.20 41.79
C ILE A 1087 65.56 26.18 40.62
N PRO A 1088 65.57 25.73 39.36
CA PRO A 1088 65.54 26.61 38.18
C PRO A 1088 64.22 27.37 38.01
N HIS A 1089 63.19 27.03 38.79
CA HIS A 1089 61.84 27.56 38.67
C HIS A 1089 61.51 28.70 39.64
N GLY A 1090 62.44 29.14 40.51
CA GLY A 1090 62.17 30.18 41.53
C GLY A 1090 61.56 29.64 42.85
N PRO A 1091 61.47 30.46 43.92
CA PRO A 1091 60.94 30.02 45.22
C PRO A 1091 59.40 30.05 45.29
N THR A 1092 58.82 29.19 46.14
CA THR A 1092 57.36 28.96 46.25
C THR A 1092 56.69 29.53 47.50
N GLU A 1093 57.41 30.26 48.35
CA GLU A 1093 56.85 30.78 49.60
C GLU A 1093 56.47 32.27 49.48
N SER A 1094 55.24 32.60 49.88
CA SER A 1094 54.67 33.95 49.85
C SER A 1094 55.38 34.89 50.83
N GLY A 1095 55.81 36.07 50.35
CA GLY A 1095 56.34 37.17 51.18
C GLY A 1095 57.56 37.93 50.60
N SER A 1096 57.64 39.23 50.90
CA SER A 1096 58.68 40.17 50.41
C SER A 1096 60.10 39.90 50.93
N ALA A 1097 60.27 39.09 51.98
CA ALA A 1097 61.57 38.74 52.57
C ALA A 1097 62.40 37.72 51.75
N ASN A 1098 61.89 37.25 50.61
CA ASN A 1098 62.43 36.12 49.87
C ASN A 1098 63.17 36.48 48.57
N GLN A 1099 63.22 37.77 48.18
CA GLN A 1099 63.96 38.26 47.00
C GLN A 1099 65.47 37.90 47.02
N ARG A 1100 66.03 37.54 48.19
CA ARG A 1100 67.48 37.30 48.36
C ARG A 1100 67.87 35.92 48.90
N LYS A 1101 66.92 35.03 49.22
CA LYS A 1101 67.20 33.83 50.03
C LYS A 1101 67.99 32.70 49.37
N ARG A 1102 68.42 32.83 48.11
CA ARG A 1102 69.31 31.82 47.47
C ARG A 1102 70.53 32.38 46.74
N LEU A 1103 70.83 33.67 46.87
CA LEU A 1103 72.21 34.12 46.65
C LEU A 1103 73.12 33.83 47.85
N LEU A 1104 72.56 33.57 49.05
CA LEU A 1104 73.31 33.09 50.20
C LEU A 1104 72.43 32.20 51.11
N LYS A 1105 72.79 30.92 51.20
CA LYS A 1105 72.58 30.13 52.43
C LYS A 1105 73.89 29.40 52.76
N PRO A 1106 74.73 29.99 53.60
CA PRO A 1106 75.23 29.27 54.76
C PRO A 1106 74.65 29.95 56.00
N THR A 1107 74.00 29.18 56.87
CA THR A 1107 73.44 29.67 58.13
C THR A 1107 74.49 30.02 59.19
N VAL A 1108 75.78 30.16 58.83
CA VAL A 1108 76.82 30.67 59.72
C VAL A 1108 77.85 31.47 58.93
N PHE A 1109 77.63 32.77 58.81
CA PHE A 1109 78.70 33.77 58.72
C PHE A 1109 78.32 34.87 59.72
N THR A 1110 78.80 34.73 60.95
CA THR A 1110 78.97 35.88 61.85
C THR A 1110 80.36 36.42 61.59
N GLU A 1111 80.48 37.52 60.83
CA GLU A 1111 81.64 38.38 60.98
C GLU A 1111 81.51 39.08 62.34
N SER A 1112 82.19 38.55 63.35
CA SER A 1112 82.68 39.40 64.43
C SER A 1112 83.86 40.17 63.86
N ILE A 1113 83.69 41.48 63.75
CA ILE A 1113 84.81 42.42 63.65
C ILE A 1113 85.74 42.11 64.82
N ASP A 1114 86.97 41.68 64.56
CA ASP A 1114 88.07 42.04 65.42
C ASP A 1114 89.32 42.36 64.62
N SER A 1115 90.08 43.25 65.22
CA SER A 1115 90.95 44.24 64.63
C SER A 1115 92.39 43.77 64.40
N LEU A 1116 93.06 44.52 63.52
CA LEU A 1116 94.51 44.80 63.44
C LEU A 1116 95.50 43.97 64.29
N ASN A 1117 96.58 43.58 63.59
CA ASN A 1117 97.92 43.17 64.05
C ASN A 1117 98.19 41.68 64.35
N SER A 1118 99.42 41.31 63.99
CA SER A 1118 100.14 40.04 64.14
C SER A 1118 99.68 38.93 63.19
N GLY A 1119 100.52 38.34 62.33
CA GLY A 1119 101.95 38.11 62.48
C GLY A 1119 102.15 36.69 62.97
N SER A 1120 102.47 35.78 62.05
CA SER A 1120 103.02 34.44 62.28
C SER A 1120 102.19 33.41 63.07
N MET A 1121 102.52 32.15 62.80
CA MET A 1121 102.14 30.89 63.46
C MET A 1121 100.87 30.24 62.88
N GLY A 1122 100.96 29.09 62.22
CA GLY A 1122 101.81 27.95 62.57
C GLY A 1122 101.05 27.10 63.59
N GLN A 1123 100.52 25.99 63.07
CA GLN A 1123 99.85 24.87 63.72
C GLN A 1123 99.91 24.82 65.26
N SER A 1124 98.77 24.69 65.94
CA SER A 1124 98.45 23.47 66.72
C SER A 1124 97.16 23.56 67.54
N SER A 1125 96.46 22.43 67.47
CA SER A 1125 95.64 21.78 68.51
C SER A 1125 94.63 22.58 69.32
N GLY A 1126 93.37 22.34 68.96
CA GLY A 1126 92.33 22.03 69.93
C GLY A 1126 91.30 23.11 70.07
N HIS A 1127 90.30 23.13 69.19
CA HIS A 1127 88.88 23.29 69.52
C HIS A 1127 88.07 22.59 68.41
N ALA A 1128 87.35 21.55 68.79
CA ALA A 1128 86.58 20.70 67.90
C ALA A 1128 85.22 21.35 67.60
N ALA A 1129 84.98 21.65 66.32
CA ALA A 1129 83.65 21.76 65.75
C ALA A 1129 83.64 20.98 64.44
N THR A 1130 83.14 19.74 64.51
CA THR A 1130 83.03 18.81 63.39
C THR A 1130 81.88 19.22 62.47
N ILE A 1131 82.17 19.56 61.21
CA ILE A 1131 81.20 19.56 60.11
C ILE A 1131 81.48 18.29 59.28
N PRO A 1132 80.52 17.37 59.09
CA PRO A 1132 80.76 16.18 58.27
C PRO A 1132 80.89 16.57 56.78
N GLY A 1133 82.04 16.26 56.18
CA GLY A 1133 82.17 16.20 54.72
C GLY A 1133 82.96 17.29 54.01
N CYS A 1134 83.87 18.01 54.69
CA CYS A 1134 84.88 18.84 54.02
C CYS A 1134 86.29 18.49 54.53
N THR A 1135 87.07 17.84 53.66
CA THR A 1135 88.55 17.94 53.63
C THR A 1135 88.94 18.75 52.41
#